data_AF-A0A4U1IXG6-F1
#
_entry.id   AF-A0A4U1IXG6-F1
#
_cell.length_a   1.000
_cell.length_b   1.000
_cell.length_c   1.000
_cell.angle_alpha   90.00
_cell.angle_beta   90.00
_cell.angle_gamma   90.00
#
_symmetry.space_group_name_H-M   'P 1'
#
loop_
_entity.id
_entity.type
_entity.pdbx_description
1 polymer ?
#
loop_
_entity_poly.entity_id
_entity_poly.type
_entity_poly.pdbx_seq_one_letter_code
_entity_poly.pdbx_strand_id
1 'polypeptide(L)'
;MAKPPFNVARGLYPAMQLIPPFSFKGVTMRVFPLLADMERVQRFVDQYLNHIAPDKVGQFRVFLPYVYLQLVHYGKMSIDAANLGWIAQHEVNFTIPLAWYEEQGSNLVFKDWIYLTPYIFVNNPLSMTTGREVYGWPKSPGYLVPTLSGWVDDPMAPRLLAKVAAQLFPRTYAGEKLEERALLEFVQAPPLTPFECPPDLTQAFYPWAAAQNVVNSASRWMSSCLDILYGMGILHKQPGATPANAVKMAQQLAQLIVGLYTSNPSWTALNLKQFPSATKPHLADYQGFVTTKLLIDGMNQVGFFGNSHLLLGDITGGYRVHIHGYSDFPLVDTLGLQVSGAPSRGPHGEPVDVLEPVFPFWLDFDVKYPWGEVLAWRTPFSGGWKSDGWVPDSLTAPDPEPIPLFNTARGVPVDPIPGPFYFPDATLRVLPMLADRGKLQAFCDAYLNGMLQGTGYQIDAWGTHVYMMVSSVDEVGSETNNVGVWTDRDIEILLPVLWYFNGELRGGAMIPIFSYANRATAAISASEVSGIPTLPATLASPPDRWMDHAGPSPKTPQPLLTVVAEVLPAVGYGQKAEQQPVIEIIQGATTPPAPTNSFLLNENLPHLLQKEHKRKVSTANELRTELEMARALALGPLVMRASLDILTLKQFRDAQDPIAACYQSVVLIERVLENVFELDEFERPLEIRLHEYPSQPIVKTLGLSWKAVDVSGPAEVYVIEPVRPFWARVAMRQHLGRNLAMRAGCTQWIIPPQEQLLASLLESPSLGMEMLADVDAGVPRQIGPRARDIATSMGEALSQPNRAQVLATIDPQMVVETILSGEWEDQGPTRWERGKAEIVQTLDAIRAEAGADEAAARAGELTSLTVEVDRRIPKESRLRPYAEAALQQLATAAATAGGSAKAFAPEAKVAFFAPDPSASFGATPEDYAKALDGVILILAKAWQKADFVEP
;
A
#
# COMPACT_ATOMS: atom_id res chain seq x y z
N MET A 1 -16.27 19.42 -27.05
CA MET A 1 -15.77 20.10 -25.85
C MET A 1 -14.58 19.32 -25.29
N ALA A 2 -13.66 19.96 -24.58
CA ALA A 2 -12.45 19.32 -24.07
C ALA A 2 -12.76 18.37 -22.90
N LYS A 3 -12.06 17.22 -22.83
CA LYS A 3 -12.01 16.35 -21.64
C LYS A 3 -11.34 17.11 -20.48
N PRO A 4 -11.65 16.80 -19.21
CA PRO A 4 -11.00 17.48 -18.10
C PRO A 4 -9.50 17.11 -18.04
N PRO A 5 -8.60 18.05 -17.71
CA PRO A 5 -7.19 17.75 -17.59
C PRO A 5 -6.92 16.80 -16.42
N PHE A 6 -5.95 15.90 -16.59
CA PHE A 6 -5.46 15.06 -15.49
C PHE A 6 -4.67 15.93 -14.49
N ASN A 7 -4.95 15.81 -13.19
CA ASN A 7 -4.30 16.66 -12.19
C ASN A 7 -2.90 16.16 -11.87
N VAL A 8 -1.91 17.03 -12.06
CA VAL A 8 -0.47 16.77 -11.87
C VAL A 8 0.15 17.63 -10.76
N ALA A 9 -0.64 18.15 -9.82
CA ALA A 9 -0.12 19.02 -8.74
C ALA A 9 0.90 18.32 -7.82
N ARG A 10 0.88 16.97 -7.80
CA ARG A 10 1.86 16.13 -7.08
C ARG A 10 3.20 15.97 -7.81
N GLY A 11 3.32 16.50 -9.02
CA GLY A 11 4.50 16.40 -9.89
C GLY A 11 4.11 16.09 -11.34
N LEU A 12 4.91 16.59 -12.30
CA LEU A 12 4.70 16.40 -13.75
C LEU A 12 4.84 14.93 -14.19
N TYR A 13 5.66 14.16 -13.46
CA TYR A 13 5.87 12.73 -13.64
C TYR A 13 5.41 12.00 -12.38
N PRO A 14 4.11 12.06 -12.04
CA PRO A 14 3.64 11.45 -10.82
C PRO A 14 4.01 9.96 -10.86
N ALA A 15 4.77 9.50 -9.86
CA ALA A 15 5.33 8.16 -9.81
C ALA A 15 4.33 7.00 -9.96
N MET A 16 3.03 7.26 -10.06
CA MET A 16 2.02 6.20 -10.20
C MET A 16 1.75 5.80 -11.65
N GLN A 17 1.92 6.70 -12.63
CA GLN A 17 1.45 6.44 -13.99
C GLN A 17 2.42 6.99 -15.04
N LEU A 18 2.96 6.09 -15.86
CA LEU A 18 3.71 6.46 -17.06
C LEU A 18 2.75 6.86 -18.18
N ILE A 19 3.18 7.77 -19.04
CA ILE A 19 2.35 8.31 -20.12
C ILE A 19 2.78 7.67 -21.46
N PRO A 20 1.90 6.95 -22.18
CA PRO A 20 2.20 6.44 -23.52
C PRO A 20 2.34 7.57 -24.56
N PRO A 21 2.92 7.32 -25.74
CA PRO A 21 3.30 6.02 -26.32
C PRO A 21 4.60 5.43 -25.74
N PHE A 22 4.66 4.10 -25.71
CA PHE A 22 5.84 3.34 -25.28
C PHE A 22 6.46 2.58 -26.44
N SER A 23 7.79 2.55 -26.52
CA SER A 23 8.52 1.60 -27.36
C SER A 23 9.26 0.58 -26.52
N PHE A 24 9.19 -0.67 -26.97
CA PHE A 24 9.85 -1.81 -26.41
C PHE A 24 10.79 -2.41 -27.44
N LYS A 25 12.05 -2.56 -27.06
CA LYS A 25 13.10 -3.15 -27.90
C LYS A 25 13.55 -4.49 -27.33
N GLY A 26 13.72 -5.48 -28.22
CA GLY A 26 14.15 -6.84 -27.87
C GLY A 26 13.19 -7.55 -26.93
N VAL A 27 11.89 -7.50 -27.22
CA VAL A 27 10.88 -8.22 -26.44
C VAL A 27 10.97 -9.70 -26.79
N THR A 28 11.28 -10.52 -25.79
CA THR A 28 11.25 -11.97 -25.94
C THR A 28 9.98 -12.52 -25.33
N MET A 29 9.17 -13.20 -26.14
CA MET A 29 7.92 -13.83 -25.70
C MET A 29 8.02 -15.34 -25.90
N ARG A 30 7.63 -16.09 -24.87
CA ARG A 30 7.53 -17.55 -24.88
C ARG A 30 6.05 -17.90 -24.77
N VAL A 31 5.51 -18.60 -25.75
CA VAL A 31 4.08 -18.89 -25.87
C VAL A 31 3.87 -20.39 -25.72
N PHE A 32 2.98 -20.74 -24.79
CA PHE A 32 2.53 -22.09 -24.51
C PHE A 32 1.03 -22.14 -24.84
N PRO A 33 0.62 -22.60 -26.04
CA PRO A 33 -0.79 -22.81 -26.36
C PRO A 33 -1.36 -23.95 -25.52
N LEU A 34 -2.30 -23.64 -24.63
CA LEU A 34 -2.94 -24.59 -23.74
C LEU A 34 -4.32 -24.94 -24.31
N LEU A 35 -4.63 -26.24 -24.42
CA LEU A 35 -5.95 -26.68 -24.87
C LEU A 35 -7.02 -26.24 -23.87
N ALA A 36 -8.14 -25.75 -24.40
CA ALA A 36 -9.27 -25.28 -23.61
C ALA A 36 -10.61 -25.69 -24.22
N ASP A 37 -11.60 -25.93 -23.36
CA ASP A 37 -13.00 -26.14 -23.74
C ASP A 37 -13.58 -24.82 -24.28
N MET A 38 -13.82 -24.78 -25.59
CA MET A 38 -14.29 -23.58 -26.27
C MET A 38 -15.64 -23.07 -25.76
N GLU A 39 -16.53 -23.94 -25.28
CA GLU A 39 -17.83 -23.52 -24.73
C GLU A 39 -17.66 -22.88 -23.35
N ARG A 40 -16.75 -23.39 -22.51
CA ARG A 40 -16.38 -22.75 -21.24
C ARG A 40 -15.77 -21.38 -21.46
N VAL A 41 -14.80 -21.28 -22.39
CA VAL A 41 -14.17 -20.00 -22.73
C VAL A 41 -15.18 -19.03 -23.32
N GLN A 42 -16.10 -19.49 -24.19
CA GLN A 42 -17.15 -18.63 -24.75
C GLN A 42 -18.09 -18.12 -23.65
N ARG A 43 -18.49 -18.97 -22.70
CA ARG A 43 -19.30 -18.54 -21.54
C ARG A 43 -18.59 -17.47 -20.71
N PHE A 44 -17.27 -17.62 -20.50
CA PHE A 44 -16.47 -16.61 -19.82
C PHE A 44 -16.48 -15.28 -20.61
N VAL A 45 -16.23 -15.32 -21.92
CA VAL A 45 -16.25 -14.13 -22.81
C VAL A 45 -17.64 -13.48 -22.82
N ASP A 46 -18.70 -14.29 -22.81
CA ASP A 46 -20.07 -13.79 -22.79
C ASP A 46 -20.36 -13.03 -21.49
N GLN A 47 -19.94 -13.57 -20.34
CA GLN A 47 -20.12 -12.93 -19.04
C GLN A 47 -19.22 -11.70 -18.87
N TYR A 48 -17.98 -11.77 -19.34
CA TYR A 48 -16.98 -10.72 -19.12
C TYR A 48 -17.13 -9.54 -20.09
N LEU A 49 -17.49 -9.80 -21.36
CA LEU A 49 -17.60 -8.78 -22.41
C LEU A 49 -19.01 -8.68 -23.00
N ASN A 50 -19.53 -9.75 -23.62
CA ASN A 50 -20.71 -9.62 -24.50
C ASN A 50 -21.98 -9.22 -23.75
N HIS A 51 -22.16 -9.64 -22.49
CA HIS A 51 -23.35 -9.30 -21.71
C HIS A 51 -23.45 -7.80 -21.36
N ILE A 52 -22.31 -7.11 -21.31
CA ILE A 52 -22.24 -5.68 -20.96
C ILE A 52 -21.92 -4.79 -22.17
N ALA A 53 -21.41 -5.34 -23.27
CA ALA A 53 -21.03 -4.60 -24.46
C ALA A 53 -22.25 -3.97 -25.14
N PRO A 54 -22.22 -2.66 -25.48
CA PRO A 54 -23.27 -2.06 -26.30
C PRO A 54 -23.14 -2.50 -27.77
N ASP A 55 -24.24 -2.47 -28.53
CA ASP A 55 -24.31 -2.89 -29.94
C ASP A 55 -23.18 -2.29 -30.81
N LYS A 56 -22.81 -1.02 -30.55
CA LYS A 56 -21.72 -0.31 -31.23
C LYS A 56 -20.33 -0.92 -31.00
N VAL A 57 -20.09 -1.50 -29.83
CA VAL A 57 -18.84 -2.22 -29.53
C VAL A 57 -18.83 -3.56 -30.28
N GLY A 58 -19.99 -4.21 -30.39
CA GLY A 58 -20.17 -5.47 -31.12
C GLY A 58 -20.01 -6.72 -30.25
N GLN A 59 -19.88 -7.88 -30.90
CA GLN A 59 -19.82 -9.19 -30.26
C GLN A 59 -18.47 -9.88 -30.44
N PHE A 60 -18.07 -10.67 -29.45
CA PHE A 60 -16.81 -11.40 -29.42
C PHE A 60 -17.03 -12.91 -29.36
N ARG A 61 -16.32 -13.66 -30.21
CA ARG A 61 -16.45 -15.13 -30.29
C ARG A 61 -15.11 -15.84 -30.20
N VAL A 62 -15.09 -16.93 -29.45
CA VAL A 62 -13.97 -17.86 -29.38
C VAL A 62 -13.94 -18.67 -30.67
N PHE A 63 -12.77 -18.71 -31.32
CA PHE A 63 -12.58 -19.44 -32.57
C PHE A 63 -11.41 -20.43 -32.52
N LEU A 64 -10.58 -20.36 -31.47
CA LEU A 64 -9.47 -21.28 -31.25
C LEU A 64 -9.74 -22.11 -29.99
N PRO A 65 -9.36 -23.41 -29.97
CA PRO A 65 -9.39 -24.26 -28.78
C PRO A 65 -8.19 -24.01 -27.86
N TYR A 66 -7.60 -22.80 -27.91
CA TYR A 66 -6.36 -22.49 -27.22
C TYR A 66 -6.49 -21.22 -26.37
N VAL A 67 -5.98 -21.31 -25.15
CA VAL A 67 -5.60 -20.15 -24.34
C VAL A 67 -4.09 -20.05 -24.37
N TYR A 68 -3.55 -18.89 -24.72
CA TYR A 68 -2.11 -18.68 -24.79
C TYR A 68 -1.58 -18.27 -23.42
N LEU A 69 -0.81 -19.16 -22.79
CA LEU A 69 0.02 -18.79 -21.66
C LEU A 69 1.33 -18.21 -22.19
N GLN A 70 1.61 -16.95 -21.87
CA GLN A 70 2.76 -16.22 -22.38
C GLN A 70 3.67 -15.80 -21.23
N LEU A 71 4.98 -16.00 -21.40
CA LEU A 71 6.02 -15.40 -20.57
C LEU A 71 6.75 -14.36 -21.42
N VAL A 72 6.59 -13.09 -21.07
CA VAL A 72 7.15 -11.97 -21.81
C VAL A 72 8.24 -11.30 -20.99
N HIS A 73 9.39 -11.12 -21.59
CA HIS A 73 10.45 -10.27 -21.07
C HIS A 73 10.53 -9.00 -21.90
N TYR A 74 10.08 -7.90 -21.31
CA TYR A 74 10.24 -6.57 -21.86
C TYR A 74 11.60 -6.03 -21.42
N GLY A 75 12.58 -6.10 -22.32
CA GLY A 75 13.96 -5.68 -22.03
C GLY A 75 14.06 -4.20 -21.65
N LYS A 76 13.63 -3.32 -22.55
CA LYS A 76 13.60 -1.86 -22.32
C LYS A 76 12.27 -1.27 -22.79
N MET A 77 11.46 -0.79 -21.85
CA MET A 77 10.24 -0.01 -22.10
C MET A 77 10.53 1.47 -21.88
N SER A 78 10.56 2.28 -22.94
CA SER A 78 10.79 3.74 -22.84
C SER A 78 9.63 4.54 -23.41
N ILE A 79 9.39 5.74 -22.87
CA ILE A 79 8.47 6.72 -23.47
C ILE A 79 9.13 7.26 -24.75
N ASP A 80 8.44 7.19 -25.89
CA ASP A 80 9.02 7.58 -27.20
C ASP A 80 9.36 9.07 -27.27
N ALA A 81 8.56 9.92 -26.63
CA ALA A 81 8.60 11.37 -26.82
C ALA A 81 9.59 12.11 -25.91
N ALA A 82 10.13 11.45 -24.88
CA ALA A 82 11.08 12.08 -24.00
C ALA A 82 11.94 10.99 -23.37
N ASN A 83 13.25 11.24 -23.35
CA ASN A 83 14.28 10.37 -22.80
C ASN A 83 14.13 10.27 -21.25
N LEU A 84 12.91 10.12 -20.72
CA LEU A 84 12.53 10.28 -19.32
C LEU A 84 13.07 9.16 -18.45
N GLY A 85 13.22 7.97 -19.03
CA GLY A 85 13.68 6.76 -18.37
C GLY A 85 13.09 5.54 -19.05
N TRP A 86 13.43 4.35 -18.55
CA TRP A 86 12.84 3.10 -19.02
C TRP A 86 12.57 2.12 -17.89
N ILE A 87 11.61 1.22 -18.07
CA ILE A 87 11.35 0.12 -17.14
C ILE A 87 11.67 -1.21 -17.81
N ALA A 88 12.06 -2.20 -17.02
CA ALA A 88 12.15 -3.60 -17.46
C ALA A 88 11.08 -4.39 -16.71
N GLN A 89 10.44 -5.31 -17.41
CA GLN A 89 9.32 -6.04 -16.84
C GLN A 89 9.35 -7.49 -17.29
N HIS A 90 9.11 -8.39 -16.35
CA HIS A 90 8.67 -9.74 -16.63
C HIS A 90 7.15 -9.79 -16.50
N GLU A 91 6.50 -10.35 -17.51
CA GLU A 91 5.07 -10.53 -17.56
C GLU A 91 4.74 -11.99 -17.76
N VAL A 92 3.72 -12.48 -17.05
CA VAL A 92 3.08 -13.75 -17.36
C VAL A 92 1.61 -13.48 -17.57
N ASN A 93 1.07 -13.90 -18.72
CA ASN A 93 -0.32 -13.63 -19.03
C ASN A 93 -1.02 -14.85 -19.66
N PHE A 94 -2.33 -14.90 -19.46
CA PHE A 94 -3.22 -15.80 -20.18
C PHE A 94 -4.02 -14.96 -21.15
N THR A 95 -3.88 -15.25 -22.43
CA THR A 95 -4.48 -14.47 -23.52
C THR A 95 -5.40 -15.35 -24.35
N ILE A 96 -6.62 -14.86 -24.61
CA ILE A 96 -7.66 -15.52 -25.40
C ILE A 96 -7.78 -14.81 -26.74
N PRO A 97 -7.49 -15.48 -27.87
CA PRO A 97 -7.75 -14.95 -29.20
C PRO A 97 -9.24 -15.02 -29.53
N LEU A 98 -9.83 -13.90 -29.98
CA LEU A 98 -11.25 -13.78 -30.30
C LEU A 98 -11.46 -13.20 -31.69
N ALA A 99 -12.57 -13.61 -32.32
CA ALA A 99 -13.11 -12.95 -33.50
C ALA A 99 -14.05 -11.82 -33.06
N TRP A 100 -13.81 -10.61 -33.56
CA TRP A 100 -14.64 -9.44 -33.30
C TRP A 100 -15.62 -9.21 -34.45
N TYR A 101 -16.91 -9.13 -34.11
CA TYR A 101 -18.00 -8.84 -35.04
C TYR A 101 -18.69 -7.54 -34.68
N GLU A 102 -19.03 -6.75 -35.69
CA GLU A 102 -19.89 -5.59 -35.57
C GLU A 102 -21.33 -5.96 -35.95
N GLU A 103 -22.30 -5.42 -35.22
CA GLU A 103 -23.71 -5.57 -35.53
C GLU A 103 -24.13 -4.54 -36.58
N GLN A 104 -24.54 -5.02 -37.76
CA GLN A 104 -25.08 -4.19 -38.84
C GLN A 104 -26.50 -4.66 -39.17
N GLY A 105 -27.48 -4.07 -38.49
CA GLY A 105 -28.88 -4.52 -38.54
C GLY A 105 -29.05 -5.89 -37.90
N SER A 106 -29.58 -6.86 -38.64
CA SER A 106 -29.70 -8.26 -38.17
C SER A 106 -28.47 -9.13 -38.49
N ASN A 107 -27.41 -8.55 -39.07
CA ASN A 107 -26.23 -9.29 -39.52
C ASN A 107 -25.01 -8.98 -38.66
N LEU A 108 -24.25 -10.01 -38.30
CA LEU A 108 -22.92 -9.88 -37.71
C LEU A 108 -21.87 -9.85 -38.82
N VAL A 109 -21.08 -8.79 -38.88
CA VAL A 109 -20.02 -8.59 -39.86
C VAL A 109 -18.66 -8.69 -39.17
N PHE A 110 -17.80 -9.56 -39.65
CA PHE A 110 -16.46 -9.72 -39.10
C PHE A 110 -15.64 -8.44 -39.30
N LYS A 111 -15.02 -7.97 -38.20
CA LYS A 111 -14.30 -6.71 -38.11
C LYS A 111 -12.80 -6.92 -37.94
N ASP A 112 -12.37 -7.66 -36.92
CA ASP A 112 -10.95 -7.89 -36.65
C ASP A 112 -10.70 -9.14 -35.80
N TRP A 113 -9.43 -9.57 -35.73
CA TRP A 113 -8.94 -10.47 -34.70
C TRP A 113 -8.46 -9.67 -33.49
N ILE A 114 -8.90 -10.07 -32.30
CA ILE A 114 -8.52 -9.37 -31.06
C ILE A 114 -7.96 -10.35 -30.02
N TYR A 115 -7.23 -9.80 -29.07
CA TYR A 115 -6.69 -10.52 -27.93
C TYR A 115 -7.27 -9.96 -26.65
N LEU A 116 -7.90 -10.83 -25.85
CA LEU A 116 -8.38 -10.54 -24.51
C LEU A 116 -7.41 -11.15 -23.50
N THR A 117 -6.95 -10.38 -22.53
CA THR A 117 -5.96 -10.85 -21.53
C THR A 117 -6.56 -10.82 -20.12
N PRO A 118 -7.38 -11.84 -19.75
CA PRO A 118 -8.09 -11.90 -18.49
C PRO A 118 -7.25 -12.43 -17.32
N TYR A 119 -5.96 -12.72 -17.47
CA TYR A 119 -5.06 -12.84 -16.32
C TYR A 119 -3.67 -12.35 -16.74
N ILE A 120 -3.06 -11.48 -15.94
CA ILE A 120 -1.78 -10.84 -16.26
C ILE A 120 -1.05 -10.47 -14.98
N PHE A 121 0.15 -11.02 -14.84
CA PHE A 121 1.00 -10.94 -13.66
C PHE A 121 2.29 -10.21 -14.03
N VAL A 122 2.67 -9.21 -13.23
CA VAL A 122 3.84 -8.37 -13.51
C VAL A 122 4.68 -8.14 -12.26
N ASN A 123 5.99 -8.05 -12.43
CA ASN A 123 6.93 -7.82 -11.33
C ASN A 123 7.29 -6.33 -11.13
N ASN A 124 6.64 -5.43 -11.85
CA ASN A 124 6.94 -4.00 -11.87
C ASN A 124 5.70 -3.18 -11.47
N PRO A 125 5.69 -2.55 -10.29
CA PRO A 125 4.60 -1.70 -9.81
C PRO A 125 4.17 -0.60 -10.77
N LEU A 126 5.10 0.10 -11.44
CA LEU A 126 4.77 1.19 -12.36
C LEU A 126 4.00 0.70 -13.59
N SER A 127 4.41 -0.44 -14.14
CA SER A 127 3.70 -1.09 -15.25
C SER A 127 2.33 -1.60 -14.84
N MET A 128 2.21 -2.12 -13.61
CA MET A 128 0.94 -2.60 -13.06
C MET A 128 -0.08 -1.47 -13.02
N THR A 129 0.25 -0.36 -12.35
CA THR A 129 -0.65 0.79 -12.21
C THR A 129 -0.96 1.43 -13.57
N THR A 130 0.04 1.62 -14.42
CA THR A 130 -0.16 2.17 -15.77
C THR A 130 -1.08 1.28 -16.62
N GLY A 131 -0.89 -0.04 -16.60
CA GLY A 131 -1.72 -0.98 -17.36
C GLY A 131 -3.18 -0.96 -16.92
N ARG A 132 -3.42 -0.91 -15.61
CA ARG A 132 -4.78 -0.87 -15.02
C ARG A 132 -5.47 0.46 -15.29
N GLU A 133 -4.81 1.57 -14.95
CA GLU A 133 -5.45 2.88 -14.92
C GLU A 133 -5.51 3.58 -16.28
N VAL A 134 -4.61 3.26 -17.22
CA VAL A 134 -4.63 3.83 -18.59
C VAL A 134 -5.38 2.92 -19.54
N TYR A 135 -4.95 1.66 -19.67
CA TYR A 135 -5.43 0.73 -20.71
C TYR A 135 -6.57 -0.19 -20.26
N GLY A 136 -6.79 -0.35 -18.95
CA GLY A 136 -7.78 -1.30 -18.42
C GLY A 136 -7.28 -2.75 -18.38
N TRP A 137 -5.98 -3.01 -18.50
CA TRP A 137 -5.45 -4.35 -18.28
C TRP A 137 -5.52 -4.70 -16.80
N PRO A 138 -6.13 -5.81 -16.38
CA PRO A 138 -6.27 -6.11 -14.96
C PRO A 138 -4.99 -6.80 -14.45
N LYS A 139 -3.90 -6.04 -14.38
CA LYS A 139 -2.59 -6.51 -13.91
C LYS A 139 -2.62 -6.83 -12.41
N SER A 140 -1.91 -7.89 -12.02
CA SER A 140 -1.71 -8.33 -10.64
C SER A 140 -0.21 -8.48 -10.37
N PRO A 141 0.24 -8.39 -9.11
CA PRO A 141 1.65 -8.63 -8.77
C PRO A 141 2.04 -10.10 -9.02
N GLY A 142 3.19 -10.31 -9.64
CA GLY A 142 3.77 -11.64 -9.80
C GLY A 142 5.30 -11.61 -9.90
N TYR A 143 5.95 -12.65 -9.37
CA TYR A 143 7.40 -12.71 -9.20
C TYR A 143 7.96 -13.96 -9.85
N LEU A 144 9.10 -13.83 -10.53
CA LEU A 144 9.86 -14.98 -10.98
C LEU A 144 10.80 -15.42 -9.86
N VAL A 145 10.62 -16.66 -9.40
CA VAL A 145 11.41 -17.23 -8.31
C VAL A 145 12.61 -17.99 -8.90
N PRO A 146 13.85 -17.63 -8.54
CA PRO A 146 15.02 -18.44 -8.88
C PRO A 146 14.88 -19.83 -8.27
N THR A 147 15.07 -20.87 -9.07
CA THR A 147 14.95 -22.26 -8.61
C THR A 147 16.23 -23.01 -8.94
N LEU A 148 16.71 -23.82 -7.97
CA LEU A 148 17.80 -24.73 -8.23
C LEU A 148 17.25 -25.88 -9.08
N SER A 149 17.95 -26.21 -10.17
CA SER A 149 17.51 -27.32 -11.02
C SER A 149 17.64 -28.64 -10.27
N GLY A 150 16.60 -29.47 -10.32
CA GLY A 150 16.66 -30.86 -9.82
C GLY A 150 17.73 -31.71 -10.50
N TRP A 151 18.27 -31.24 -11.63
CA TRP A 151 19.46 -31.80 -12.30
C TRP A 151 20.67 -31.93 -11.37
N VAL A 152 20.78 -31.07 -10.35
CA VAL A 152 21.88 -31.10 -9.37
C VAL A 152 21.82 -32.37 -8.53
N ASP A 153 20.62 -32.86 -8.20
CA ASP A 153 20.42 -34.06 -7.39
C ASP A 153 20.40 -35.33 -8.25
N ASP A 154 19.73 -35.27 -9.41
CA ASP A 154 19.65 -36.36 -10.38
C ASP A 154 19.76 -35.80 -11.81
N PRO A 155 20.75 -36.23 -12.62
CA PRO A 155 20.93 -35.73 -13.98
C PRO A 155 19.73 -35.98 -14.92
N MET A 156 18.85 -36.93 -14.57
CA MET A 156 17.63 -37.29 -15.29
C MET A 156 16.34 -36.73 -14.67
N ALA A 157 16.45 -35.95 -13.59
CA ALA A 157 15.29 -35.26 -13.05
C ALA A 157 14.71 -34.27 -14.08
N PRO A 158 13.37 -34.16 -14.18
CA PRO A 158 12.72 -33.09 -14.90
C PRO A 158 13.26 -31.73 -14.46
N ARG A 159 13.49 -30.85 -15.43
CA ARG A 159 14.07 -29.53 -15.17
C ARG A 159 12.96 -28.53 -14.90
N LEU A 160 12.94 -27.99 -13.68
CA LEU A 160 12.17 -26.79 -13.38
C LEU A 160 12.86 -25.59 -14.05
N LEU A 161 12.24 -25.05 -15.10
CA LEU A 161 12.79 -23.97 -15.90
C LEU A 161 12.47 -22.59 -15.32
N ALA A 162 11.26 -22.43 -14.79
CA ALA A 162 10.79 -21.20 -14.20
C ALA A 162 9.68 -21.49 -13.20
N LYS A 163 9.64 -20.69 -12.14
CA LYS A 163 8.58 -20.69 -11.13
C LYS A 163 8.05 -19.28 -11.01
N VAL A 164 6.74 -19.12 -11.14
CA VAL A 164 6.04 -17.84 -11.00
C VAL A 164 5.29 -17.90 -9.68
N ALA A 165 5.61 -16.98 -8.78
CA ALA A 165 4.89 -16.78 -7.54
C ALA A 165 3.95 -15.57 -7.63
N ALA A 166 2.87 -15.60 -6.87
CA ALA A 166 1.94 -14.49 -6.71
C ALA A 166 1.60 -14.31 -5.23
N GLN A 167 1.18 -13.10 -4.85
CA GLN A 167 0.61 -12.85 -3.54
C GLN A 167 -0.84 -13.33 -3.52
N LEU A 168 -1.15 -14.31 -2.67
CA LEU A 168 -2.46 -14.95 -2.59
C LEU A 168 -2.82 -15.35 -1.16
N PHE A 169 -4.11 -15.51 -0.88
CA PHE A 169 -4.58 -16.07 0.37
C PHE A 169 -4.47 -17.59 0.31
N PRO A 170 -3.79 -18.23 1.28
CA PRO A 170 -3.73 -19.69 1.28
C PRO A 170 -5.11 -20.34 1.36
N ARG A 171 -6.00 -19.74 2.15
CA ARG A 171 -7.44 -20.01 2.18
C ARG A 171 -8.21 -18.70 2.29
N THR A 172 -8.90 -18.33 1.22
CA THR A 172 -9.80 -17.18 1.22
C THR A 172 -10.86 -17.34 2.32
N TYR A 173 -11.21 -16.26 3.02
CA TYR A 173 -12.20 -16.23 4.12
C TYR A 173 -11.81 -16.99 5.40
N ALA A 174 -10.58 -17.51 5.49
CA ALA A 174 -10.08 -18.16 6.70
C ALA A 174 -9.42 -17.17 7.69
N GLY A 175 -9.38 -15.87 7.37
CA GLY A 175 -8.67 -14.86 8.17
C GLY A 175 -7.15 -14.91 8.04
N GLU A 176 -6.62 -15.69 7.09
CA GLU A 176 -5.20 -15.83 6.87
C GLU A 176 -4.59 -14.56 6.22
N LYS A 177 -3.27 -14.38 6.42
CA LYS A 177 -2.51 -13.28 5.82
C LYS A 177 -2.18 -13.59 4.36
N LEU A 178 -2.07 -12.54 3.56
CA LEU A 178 -1.60 -12.65 2.18
C LEU A 178 -0.14 -13.15 2.15
N GLU A 179 0.10 -14.26 1.44
CA GLU A 179 1.40 -14.91 1.36
C GLU A 179 1.88 -14.98 -0.10
N GLU A 180 3.20 -14.95 -0.29
CA GLU A 180 3.79 -15.23 -1.60
C GLU A 180 3.88 -16.75 -1.79
N ARG A 181 3.15 -17.29 -2.78
CA ARG A 181 3.12 -18.71 -3.08
C ARG A 181 3.29 -18.99 -4.57
N ALA A 182 3.77 -20.19 -4.87
CA ALA A 182 3.94 -20.68 -6.23
C ALA A 182 2.59 -20.76 -6.94
N LEU A 183 2.41 -20.04 -8.05
CA LEU A 183 1.20 -20.11 -8.87
C LEU A 183 1.42 -21.00 -10.10
N LEU A 184 2.57 -20.87 -10.76
CA LEU A 184 2.91 -21.61 -11.98
C LEU A 184 4.32 -22.19 -11.91
N GLU A 185 4.49 -23.39 -12.42
CA GLU A 185 5.80 -24.01 -12.62
C GLU A 185 5.93 -24.54 -14.05
N PHE A 186 7.05 -24.21 -14.70
CA PHE A 186 7.38 -24.66 -16.06
C PHE A 186 8.38 -25.79 -15.96
N VAL A 187 7.95 -26.99 -16.33
CA VAL A 187 8.77 -28.20 -16.23
C VAL A 187 9.11 -28.68 -17.63
N GLN A 188 10.38 -28.97 -17.86
CA GLN A 188 10.85 -29.63 -19.07
C GLN A 188 11.21 -31.07 -18.74
N ALA A 189 10.73 -31.99 -19.57
CA ALA A 189 11.17 -33.38 -19.56
C ALA A 189 12.70 -33.46 -19.69
N PRO A 190 13.34 -34.47 -19.08
CA PRO A 190 14.78 -34.62 -19.22
C PRO A 190 15.17 -34.74 -20.69
N PRO A 191 16.37 -34.24 -21.06
CA PRO A 191 16.87 -34.45 -22.40
C PRO A 191 16.96 -35.95 -22.68
N LEU A 192 16.66 -36.33 -23.91
CA LEU A 192 16.69 -37.73 -24.30
C LEU A 192 18.13 -38.26 -24.28
N THR A 193 18.34 -39.42 -23.67
CA THR A 193 19.66 -40.02 -23.43
C THR A 193 19.75 -41.40 -24.09
N PRO A 194 19.97 -41.46 -25.43
CA PRO A 194 19.95 -42.72 -26.18
C PRO A 194 21.06 -43.71 -25.83
N PHE A 195 21.97 -43.34 -24.92
CA PHE A 195 23.17 -44.09 -24.55
C PHE A 195 23.23 -44.38 -23.04
N GLU A 196 22.10 -44.36 -22.33
CA GLU A 196 22.06 -44.81 -20.94
C GLU A 196 22.45 -46.28 -20.79
N CYS A 197 23.21 -46.57 -19.74
CA CYS A 197 23.60 -47.92 -19.38
C CYS A 197 23.27 -48.17 -17.90
N PRO A 198 22.33 -49.07 -17.58
CA PRO A 198 21.52 -49.88 -18.51
C PRO A 198 20.51 -49.04 -19.32
N PRO A 199 20.11 -49.48 -20.54
CA PRO A 199 19.15 -48.74 -21.35
C PRO A 199 17.75 -48.76 -20.70
N ASP A 200 17.14 -47.59 -20.58
CA ASP A 200 15.75 -47.45 -20.16
C ASP A 200 14.81 -47.78 -21.33
N LEU A 201 14.12 -48.92 -21.22
CA LEU A 201 13.21 -49.43 -22.24
C LEU A 201 11.91 -48.59 -22.38
N THR A 202 11.69 -47.61 -21.51
CA THR A 202 10.49 -46.76 -21.49
C THR A 202 10.67 -45.41 -22.18
N GLN A 203 11.88 -45.05 -22.62
CA GLN A 203 12.17 -43.76 -23.25
C GLN A 203 11.87 -43.68 -24.75
N ALA A 204 11.70 -42.46 -25.26
CA ALA A 204 11.12 -42.12 -26.57
C ALA A 204 11.86 -42.62 -27.83
N PHE A 205 13.01 -43.28 -27.71
CA PHE A 205 13.77 -43.81 -28.85
C PHE A 205 13.31 -45.18 -29.37
N TYR A 206 12.33 -45.82 -28.72
CA TYR A 206 11.74 -47.05 -29.23
C TYR A 206 10.70 -46.78 -30.34
N PRO A 207 10.78 -47.44 -31.51
CA PRO A 207 9.88 -47.20 -32.65
C PRO A 207 8.40 -47.27 -32.29
N TRP A 208 8.01 -48.16 -31.37
CA TRP A 208 6.63 -48.34 -30.95
C TRP A 208 6.12 -47.21 -30.04
N ALA A 209 6.95 -46.72 -29.11
CA ALA A 209 6.62 -45.60 -28.24
C ALA A 209 6.55 -44.28 -29.03
N ALA A 210 7.50 -44.05 -29.94
CA ALA A 210 7.47 -42.94 -30.88
C ALA A 210 6.22 -43.00 -31.79
N ALA A 211 5.87 -44.16 -32.33
CA ALA A 211 4.67 -44.33 -33.14
C ALA A 211 3.37 -44.03 -32.36
N GLN A 212 3.27 -44.47 -31.10
CA GLN A 212 2.14 -44.15 -30.22
C GLN A 212 2.04 -42.65 -29.96
N ASN A 213 3.15 -41.99 -29.67
CA ASN A 213 3.19 -40.53 -29.48
C ASN A 213 2.78 -39.80 -30.75
N VAL A 214 3.30 -40.19 -31.92
CA VAL A 214 2.91 -39.62 -33.22
C VAL A 214 1.41 -39.76 -33.46
N VAL A 215 0.82 -40.94 -33.21
CA VAL A 215 -0.62 -41.18 -33.40
C VAL A 215 -1.45 -40.32 -32.45
N ASN A 216 -1.12 -40.32 -31.16
CA ASN A 216 -1.83 -39.54 -30.14
C ASN A 216 -1.72 -38.02 -30.40
N SER A 217 -0.53 -37.55 -30.77
CA SER A 217 -0.29 -36.16 -31.16
C SER A 217 -1.06 -35.79 -32.42
N ALA A 218 -1.05 -36.64 -33.44
CA ALA A 218 -1.78 -36.41 -34.68
C ALA A 218 -3.30 -36.36 -34.45
N SER A 219 -3.85 -37.23 -33.60
CA SER A 219 -5.27 -37.18 -33.25
C SER A 219 -5.64 -35.92 -32.47
N ARG A 220 -4.79 -35.50 -31.52
CA ARG A 220 -4.99 -34.25 -30.77
C ARG A 220 -4.97 -33.04 -31.70
N TRP A 221 -3.96 -32.96 -32.57
CA TRP A 221 -3.83 -31.89 -33.55
C TRP A 221 -5.00 -31.87 -34.55
N MET A 222 -5.42 -33.04 -35.06
CA MET A 222 -6.58 -33.14 -35.95
C MET A 222 -7.87 -32.68 -35.27
N SER A 223 -8.09 -33.06 -34.01
CA SER A 223 -9.22 -32.55 -33.21
C SER A 223 -9.18 -31.03 -33.16
N SER A 224 -8.03 -30.44 -32.80
CA SER A 224 -7.90 -28.99 -32.75
C SER A 224 -8.14 -28.31 -34.11
N CYS A 225 -7.71 -28.91 -35.23
CA CYS A 225 -8.03 -28.40 -36.56
C CYS A 225 -9.54 -28.42 -36.84
N LEU A 226 -10.25 -29.48 -36.46
CA LEU A 226 -11.70 -29.55 -36.58
C LEU A 226 -12.39 -28.53 -35.67
N ASP A 227 -11.90 -28.34 -34.45
CA ASP A 227 -12.42 -27.35 -33.49
C ASP A 227 -12.23 -25.91 -33.99
N ILE A 228 -11.11 -25.60 -34.67
CA ILE A 228 -10.89 -24.30 -35.31
C ILE A 228 -11.89 -24.08 -36.45
N LEU A 229 -12.05 -25.07 -37.34
CA LEU A 229 -13.02 -24.98 -38.44
C LEU A 229 -14.46 -24.88 -37.91
N TYR A 230 -14.74 -25.54 -36.79
CA TYR A 230 -15.98 -25.38 -36.04
C TYR A 230 -16.11 -23.95 -35.54
N GLY A 231 -15.18 -23.44 -34.72
CA GLY A 231 -15.20 -22.08 -34.16
C GLY A 231 -15.30 -20.95 -35.20
N MET A 232 -14.71 -21.13 -36.39
CA MET A 232 -14.83 -20.20 -37.51
C MET A 232 -16.20 -20.23 -38.22
N GLY A 233 -17.07 -21.19 -37.87
CA GLY A 233 -18.39 -21.37 -38.48
C GLY A 233 -18.35 -21.99 -39.88
N ILE A 234 -17.28 -22.71 -40.21
CA ILE A 234 -17.13 -23.38 -41.51
C ILE A 234 -17.87 -24.72 -41.50
N LEU A 235 -17.79 -25.46 -40.38
CA LEU A 235 -18.40 -26.78 -40.22
C LEU A 235 -19.82 -26.76 -39.62
N HIS A 236 -20.28 -25.61 -39.10
CA HIS A 236 -21.62 -25.47 -38.54
C HIS A 236 -22.21 -24.08 -38.79
N LYS A 237 -23.55 -23.99 -38.78
CA LYS A 237 -24.24 -22.70 -38.87
C LYS A 237 -24.14 -22.00 -37.51
N GLN A 238 -23.65 -20.76 -37.53
CA GLN A 238 -23.68 -19.85 -36.39
C GLN A 238 -23.93 -18.41 -36.84
N PRO A 239 -24.44 -17.53 -35.95
CA PRO A 239 -24.56 -16.12 -36.26
C PRO A 239 -23.20 -15.54 -36.68
N GLY A 240 -23.15 -14.83 -37.81
CA GLY A 240 -21.90 -14.31 -38.39
C GLY A 240 -21.14 -15.29 -39.32
N ALA A 241 -21.56 -16.56 -39.45
CA ALA A 241 -20.98 -17.50 -40.41
C ALA A 241 -21.51 -17.26 -41.84
N THR A 242 -21.04 -16.18 -42.48
CA THR A 242 -21.37 -15.85 -43.88
C THR A 242 -20.13 -16.06 -44.76
N PRO A 243 -20.32 -16.40 -46.06
CA PRO A 243 -19.19 -16.49 -46.99
C PRO A 243 -18.36 -15.20 -47.07
N ALA A 244 -19.00 -14.04 -46.96
CA ALA A 244 -18.32 -12.75 -46.93
C ALA A 244 -17.39 -12.60 -45.71
N ASN A 245 -17.84 -13.02 -44.53
CA ASN A 245 -17.01 -13.00 -43.33
C ASN A 245 -15.85 -14.00 -43.42
N ALA A 246 -16.07 -15.20 -43.98
CA ALA A 246 -15.01 -16.18 -44.19
C ALA A 246 -13.89 -15.63 -45.11
N VAL A 247 -14.26 -14.91 -46.17
CA VAL A 247 -13.29 -14.23 -47.04
C VAL A 247 -12.54 -13.13 -46.29
N LYS A 248 -13.22 -12.29 -45.50
CA LYS A 248 -12.57 -11.24 -44.70
C LYS A 248 -11.61 -11.81 -43.65
N MET A 249 -12.01 -12.88 -42.96
CA MET A 249 -11.16 -13.59 -42.00
C MET A 249 -9.89 -14.12 -42.66
N ALA A 250 -10.02 -14.78 -43.81
CA ALA A 250 -8.89 -15.29 -44.57
C ALA A 250 -7.96 -14.16 -45.05
N GLN A 251 -8.53 -13.04 -45.51
CA GLN A 251 -7.76 -11.85 -45.91
C GLN A 251 -6.98 -11.25 -44.73
N GLN A 252 -7.60 -11.07 -43.56
CA GLN A 252 -6.91 -10.52 -42.40
C GLN A 252 -5.86 -11.48 -41.83
N LEU A 253 -6.14 -12.79 -41.81
CA LEU A 253 -5.14 -13.77 -41.42
C LEU A 253 -3.94 -13.77 -42.37
N ALA A 254 -4.18 -13.69 -43.68
CA ALA A 254 -3.13 -13.55 -44.68
C ALA A 254 -2.34 -12.25 -44.47
N GLN A 255 -2.99 -11.13 -44.14
CA GLN A 255 -2.32 -9.87 -43.82
C GLN A 255 -1.45 -9.96 -42.56
N LEU A 256 -1.91 -10.66 -41.51
CA LEU A 256 -1.11 -10.90 -40.31
C LEU A 256 0.15 -11.71 -40.66
N ILE A 257 0.02 -12.79 -41.43
CA ILE A 257 1.13 -13.66 -41.83
C ILE A 257 2.10 -12.90 -42.75
N VAL A 258 1.61 -12.23 -43.79
CA VAL A 258 2.43 -11.44 -44.71
C VAL A 258 3.11 -10.29 -43.97
N GLY A 259 2.40 -9.65 -43.04
CA GLY A 259 2.90 -8.57 -42.21
C GLY A 259 4.13 -8.96 -41.39
N LEU A 260 4.25 -10.23 -40.96
CA LEU A 260 5.45 -10.75 -40.31
C LEU A 260 6.72 -10.64 -41.19
N TYR A 261 6.56 -10.63 -42.52
CA TYR A 261 7.66 -10.59 -43.50
C TYR A 261 7.81 -9.24 -44.22
N THR A 262 6.76 -8.42 -44.30
CA THR A 262 6.73 -7.22 -45.16
C THR A 262 6.67 -5.89 -44.40
N SER A 263 6.82 -5.92 -43.06
CA SER A 263 6.88 -4.82 -42.07
C SER A 263 5.54 -4.25 -41.54
N ASN A 264 5.50 -4.11 -40.20
CA ASN A 264 4.46 -3.54 -39.32
C ASN A 264 3.13 -4.31 -39.13
N PRO A 265 3.14 -5.61 -38.77
CA PRO A 265 1.92 -6.25 -38.28
C PRO A 265 1.48 -5.61 -36.96
N SER A 266 0.18 -5.59 -36.71
CA SER A 266 -0.37 -5.11 -35.44
C SER A 266 -1.22 -6.17 -34.75
N TRP A 267 -1.23 -6.14 -33.43
CA TRP A 267 -2.12 -6.94 -32.61
C TRP A 267 -3.11 -6.01 -31.91
N THR A 268 -4.39 -6.30 -32.06
CA THR A 268 -5.45 -5.53 -31.42
C THR A 268 -5.76 -6.16 -30.06
N ALA A 269 -5.41 -5.48 -28.97
CA ALA A 269 -5.82 -5.86 -27.62
C ALA A 269 -7.14 -5.17 -27.24
N LEU A 270 -8.09 -5.89 -26.66
CA LEU A 270 -9.33 -5.33 -26.14
C LEU A 270 -9.39 -5.52 -24.62
N ASN A 271 -9.70 -4.44 -23.92
CA ASN A 271 -9.78 -4.41 -22.47
C ASN A 271 -11.07 -3.77 -21.97
N LEU A 272 -11.55 -4.25 -20.83
CA LEU A 272 -12.58 -3.61 -20.04
C LEU A 272 -11.92 -2.77 -18.94
N LYS A 273 -11.83 -1.47 -19.17
CA LYS A 273 -11.37 -0.50 -18.18
C LYS A 273 -12.51 -0.19 -17.22
N GLN A 274 -12.32 -0.41 -15.92
CA GLN A 274 -13.35 -0.15 -14.93
C GLN A 274 -12.76 0.16 -13.55
N PHE A 275 -13.47 0.94 -12.75
CA PHE A 275 -13.06 1.30 -11.39
C PHE A 275 -14.23 1.16 -10.42
N PRO A 276 -14.07 0.46 -9.27
CA PRO A 276 -15.15 0.24 -8.31
C PRO A 276 -15.66 1.55 -7.72
N SER A 277 -16.91 1.63 -7.31
CA SER A 277 -17.44 2.83 -6.66
C SER A 277 -16.97 2.96 -5.22
N ALA A 278 -16.55 4.18 -4.84
CA ALA A 278 -16.20 4.49 -3.46
C ALA A 278 -17.41 4.39 -2.51
N THR A 279 -18.62 4.65 -3.04
CA THR A 279 -19.88 4.68 -2.29
C THR A 279 -20.61 3.35 -2.26
N LYS A 280 -20.53 2.58 -3.35
CA LYS A 280 -21.29 1.35 -3.59
C LYS A 280 -20.39 0.31 -4.26
N PRO A 281 -19.65 -0.49 -3.47
CA PRO A 281 -18.59 -1.35 -3.98
C PRO A 281 -18.90 -2.31 -5.14
N HIS A 282 -20.16 -2.75 -5.26
CA HIS A 282 -20.61 -3.65 -6.33
C HIS A 282 -20.83 -2.93 -7.68
N LEU A 283 -20.75 -1.60 -7.70
CA LEU A 283 -20.91 -0.77 -8.88
C LEU A 283 -19.56 -0.26 -9.39
N ALA A 284 -19.50 0.08 -10.66
CA ALA A 284 -18.38 0.83 -11.23
C ALA A 284 -18.71 2.33 -11.31
N ASP A 285 -17.79 3.17 -10.86
CA ASP A 285 -17.87 4.64 -11.07
C ASP A 285 -17.64 5.00 -12.55
N TYR A 286 -16.84 4.19 -13.24
CA TYR A 286 -16.54 4.30 -14.67
C TYR A 286 -16.34 2.90 -15.27
N GLN A 287 -16.88 2.67 -16.46
CA GLN A 287 -16.56 1.52 -17.31
C GLN A 287 -16.31 1.98 -18.74
N GLY A 288 -15.35 1.38 -19.42
CA GLY A 288 -15.02 1.68 -20.81
C GLY A 288 -14.40 0.50 -21.54
N PHE A 289 -14.83 0.29 -22.78
CA PHE A 289 -14.17 -0.61 -23.72
C PHE A 289 -13.02 0.12 -24.39
N VAL A 290 -11.80 -0.32 -24.12
CA VAL A 290 -10.58 0.27 -24.66
C VAL A 290 -9.92 -0.75 -25.57
N THR A 291 -9.66 -0.35 -26.81
CA THR A 291 -8.83 -1.13 -27.73
C THR A 291 -7.45 -0.49 -27.87
N THR A 292 -6.41 -1.28 -28.07
CA THR A 292 -5.05 -0.79 -28.30
C THR A 292 -4.38 -1.62 -29.38
N LYS A 293 -3.86 -0.96 -30.42
CA LYS A 293 -3.14 -1.61 -31.51
C LYS A 293 -1.66 -1.66 -31.23
N LEU A 294 -1.16 -2.79 -30.73
CA LEU A 294 0.26 -3.02 -30.52
C LEU A 294 0.94 -3.14 -31.88
N LEU A 295 1.86 -2.23 -32.19
CA LEU A 295 2.53 -2.19 -33.50
C LEU A 295 3.86 -2.93 -33.41
N ILE A 296 4.05 -3.99 -34.19
CA ILE A 296 5.33 -4.71 -34.23
C ILE A 296 6.25 -3.96 -35.20
N ASP A 297 7.23 -3.24 -34.66
CA ASP A 297 8.23 -2.48 -35.43
C ASP A 297 9.14 -3.43 -36.24
N GLY A 298 9.39 -4.63 -35.74
CA GLY A 298 10.25 -5.61 -36.39
C GLY A 298 10.18 -6.98 -35.71
N MET A 299 10.14 -8.04 -36.53
CA MET A 299 10.23 -9.43 -36.07
C MET A 299 11.68 -9.90 -36.25
N ASN A 300 12.40 -10.11 -35.16
CA ASN A 300 13.82 -10.48 -35.20
C ASN A 300 13.96 -11.98 -35.44
N GLN A 301 13.31 -12.80 -34.61
CA GLN A 301 13.40 -14.25 -34.67
C GLN A 301 12.11 -14.93 -34.17
N VAL A 302 11.85 -16.14 -34.67
CA VAL A 302 10.77 -17.03 -34.24
C VAL A 302 11.26 -18.47 -34.26
N GLY A 303 10.82 -19.29 -33.31
CA GLY A 303 11.14 -20.72 -33.33
C GLY A 303 10.26 -21.54 -32.39
N PHE A 304 10.26 -22.85 -32.58
CA PHE A 304 9.60 -23.78 -31.67
C PHE A 304 10.49 -24.16 -30.49
N PHE A 305 9.86 -24.52 -29.37
CA PHE A 305 10.50 -25.13 -28.22
C PHE A 305 10.57 -26.65 -28.37
N GLY A 306 11.58 -27.27 -27.75
CA GLY A 306 11.62 -28.74 -27.65
C GLY A 306 11.82 -29.45 -28.98
N ASN A 307 12.60 -28.89 -29.91
CA ASN A 307 12.76 -29.40 -31.26
C ASN A 307 13.09 -30.90 -31.33
N SER A 308 13.86 -31.43 -30.37
CA SER A 308 14.14 -32.87 -30.29
C SER A 308 12.90 -33.72 -30.05
N HIS A 309 12.01 -33.28 -29.15
CA HIS A 309 10.73 -33.94 -28.86
C HIS A 309 9.74 -33.77 -30.03
N LEU A 310 9.66 -32.58 -30.62
CA LEU A 310 8.82 -32.33 -31.80
C LEU A 310 9.22 -33.23 -32.99
N LEU A 311 10.51 -33.40 -33.24
CA LEU A 311 11.03 -34.30 -34.29
C LEU A 311 10.64 -35.76 -34.07
N LEU A 312 10.41 -36.17 -32.82
CA LEU A 312 9.96 -37.51 -32.44
C LEU A 312 8.43 -37.62 -32.33
N GLY A 313 7.69 -36.61 -32.74
CA GLY A 313 6.23 -36.61 -32.78
C GLY A 313 5.54 -36.26 -31.47
N ASP A 314 6.28 -35.80 -30.46
CA ASP A 314 5.70 -35.23 -29.24
C ASP A 314 5.45 -33.74 -29.44
N ILE A 315 4.20 -33.36 -29.72
CA ILE A 315 3.80 -31.98 -30.01
C ILE A 315 3.84 -31.06 -28.79
N THR A 316 4.06 -31.60 -27.59
CA THR A 316 4.27 -30.79 -26.38
C THR A 316 5.67 -30.17 -26.33
N GLY A 317 6.60 -30.67 -27.16
CA GLY A 317 8.01 -30.31 -27.11
C GLY A 317 8.70 -30.79 -25.82
N GLY A 318 8.10 -31.71 -25.07
CA GLY A 318 8.58 -32.14 -23.75
C GLY A 318 8.35 -31.11 -22.65
N TYR A 319 7.42 -30.16 -22.81
CA TYR A 319 7.10 -29.16 -21.78
C TYR A 319 5.81 -29.52 -21.06
N ARG A 320 5.75 -29.19 -19.77
CA ARG A 320 4.56 -29.26 -18.92
C ARG A 320 4.46 -27.97 -18.11
N VAL A 321 3.22 -27.54 -17.90
CA VAL A 321 2.91 -26.39 -17.05
C VAL A 321 2.13 -26.91 -15.86
N HIS A 322 2.64 -26.67 -14.65
CA HIS A 322 1.91 -26.95 -13.43
C HIS A 322 1.22 -25.68 -12.97
N ILE A 323 -0.07 -25.75 -12.70
CA ILE A 323 -0.87 -24.64 -12.17
C ILE A 323 -1.33 -25.04 -10.77
N HIS A 324 -0.96 -24.26 -9.77
CA HIS A 324 -1.41 -24.47 -8.39
C HIS A 324 -2.82 -23.88 -8.24
N GLY A 325 -3.77 -24.71 -7.82
CA GLY A 325 -5.16 -24.34 -7.68
C GLY A 325 -5.43 -23.59 -6.39
N TYR A 326 -5.60 -22.28 -6.51
CA TYR A 326 -6.05 -21.38 -5.44
C TYR A 326 -7.38 -20.72 -5.81
N SER A 327 -8.21 -20.45 -4.81
CA SER A 327 -9.50 -19.74 -4.98
C SER A 327 -9.31 -18.30 -5.47
N ASP A 328 -8.16 -17.70 -5.17
CA ASP A 328 -7.76 -16.38 -5.65
C ASP A 328 -7.67 -16.36 -7.17
N PHE A 329 -7.04 -17.36 -7.79
CA PHE A 329 -6.85 -17.42 -9.23
C PHE A 329 -7.37 -18.76 -9.79
N PRO A 330 -8.70 -18.89 -10.04
CA PRO A 330 -9.31 -20.12 -10.55
C PRO A 330 -9.05 -20.32 -12.06
N LEU A 331 -7.77 -20.29 -12.46
CA LEU A 331 -7.32 -20.23 -13.86
C LEU A 331 -7.87 -21.39 -14.71
N VAL A 332 -7.74 -22.62 -14.21
CA VAL A 332 -8.14 -23.83 -14.94
C VAL A 332 -9.67 -23.87 -15.15
N ASP A 333 -10.43 -23.59 -14.09
CA ASP A 333 -11.90 -23.63 -14.13
C ASP A 333 -12.47 -22.50 -14.98
N THR A 334 -12.01 -21.26 -14.77
CA THR A 334 -12.51 -20.08 -15.48
C THR A 334 -12.16 -20.09 -16.95
N LEU A 335 -10.95 -20.53 -17.31
CA LEU A 335 -10.49 -20.57 -18.70
C LEU A 335 -10.75 -21.93 -19.37
N GLY A 336 -11.40 -22.87 -18.67
CA GLY A 336 -11.73 -24.19 -19.21
C GLY A 336 -10.53 -25.00 -19.68
N LEU A 337 -9.37 -24.87 -19.03
CA LEU A 337 -8.12 -25.49 -19.48
C LEU A 337 -8.16 -27.01 -19.31
N GLN A 338 -7.62 -27.74 -20.28
CA GLN A 338 -7.59 -29.21 -20.27
C GLN A 338 -6.41 -29.74 -19.46
N VAL A 339 -6.71 -30.47 -18.38
CA VAL A 339 -5.72 -31.12 -17.51
C VAL A 339 -5.32 -32.49 -18.09
N SER A 340 -4.03 -32.81 -18.02
CA SER A 340 -3.39 -33.94 -18.73
C SER A 340 -2.99 -35.12 -17.82
N GLY A 341 -3.36 -35.13 -16.53
CA GLY A 341 -2.94 -36.18 -15.59
C GLY A 341 -3.79 -36.28 -14.32
N ALA A 342 -3.40 -37.21 -13.44
CA ALA A 342 -4.03 -37.37 -12.12
C ALA A 342 -3.74 -36.14 -11.23
N PRO A 343 -4.69 -35.74 -10.36
CA PRO A 343 -4.50 -34.59 -9.48
C PRO A 343 -3.31 -34.82 -8.56
N SER A 344 -2.33 -33.92 -8.64
CA SER A 344 -1.18 -33.89 -7.74
C SER A 344 -1.39 -32.89 -6.62
N ARG A 345 -0.60 -32.98 -5.56
CA ARG A 345 -0.63 -32.01 -4.45
C ARG A 345 0.68 -31.26 -4.36
N GLY A 346 0.59 -29.95 -4.20
CA GLY A 346 1.74 -29.09 -3.96
C GLY A 346 2.27 -29.22 -2.53
N PRO A 347 3.36 -28.49 -2.21
CA PRO A 347 4.04 -28.58 -0.91
C PRO A 347 3.16 -28.27 0.30
N HIS A 348 2.09 -27.48 0.10
CA HIS A 348 1.15 -27.09 1.16
C HIS A 348 -0.20 -27.82 1.06
N GLY A 349 -0.26 -28.89 0.25
CA GLY A 349 -1.44 -29.73 0.08
C GLY A 349 -2.50 -29.17 -0.89
N GLU A 350 -2.22 -28.05 -1.56
CA GLU A 350 -3.05 -27.47 -2.62
C GLU A 350 -3.10 -28.39 -3.86
N PRO A 351 -4.20 -28.42 -4.62
CA PRO A 351 -4.25 -29.16 -5.87
C PRO A 351 -3.30 -28.53 -6.90
N VAL A 352 -2.63 -29.37 -7.67
CA VAL A 352 -1.75 -28.95 -8.77
C VAL A 352 -2.17 -29.66 -10.05
N ASP A 353 -2.63 -28.85 -11.01
CA ASP A 353 -3.06 -29.28 -12.33
C ASP A 353 -1.89 -29.26 -13.30
N VAL A 354 -1.72 -30.36 -14.06
CA VAL A 354 -0.65 -30.49 -15.05
C VAL A 354 -1.24 -30.32 -16.45
N LEU A 355 -0.75 -29.33 -17.19
CA LEU A 355 -1.19 -29.02 -18.54
C LEU A 355 -0.07 -29.31 -19.54
N GLU A 356 -0.46 -29.82 -20.70
CA GLU A 356 0.44 -30.09 -21.82
C GLU A 356 0.19 -29.07 -22.93
N PRO A 357 1.17 -28.21 -23.26
CA PRO A 357 1.05 -27.24 -24.34
C PRO A 357 1.06 -27.94 -25.71
N VAL A 358 0.59 -27.25 -26.74
CA VAL A 358 0.60 -27.73 -28.13
C VAL A 358 1.47 -26.82 -28.98
N PHE A 359 2.54 -27.37 -29.57
CA PHE A 359 3.55 -26.65 -30.36
C PHE A 359 4.03 -25.34 -29.69
N PRO A 360 4.59 -25.40 -28.47
CA PRO A 360 5.09 -24.21 -27.79
C PRO A 360 6.19 -23.53 -28.63
N PHE A 361 6.18 -22.20 -28.67
CA PHE A 361 7.07 -21.40 -29.53
C PHE A 361 7.54 -20.12 -28.85
N TRP A 362 8.55 -19.47 -29.41
CA TRP A 362 9.08 -18.20 -28.96
C TRP A 362 9.19 -17.19 -30.08
N LEU A 363 9.13 -15.92 -29.70
CA LEU A 363 9.23 -14.75 -30.55
C LEU A 363 10.24 -13.76 -29.95
N ASP A 364 11.05 -13.14 -30.79
CA ASP A 364 11.87 -11.99 -30.48
C ASP A 364 11.49 -10.86 -31.45
N PHE A 365 10.97 -9.76 -30.90
CA PHE A 365 10.43 -8.66 -31.68
C PHE A 365 10.50 -7.32 -30.96
N ASP A 366 10.41 -6.25 -31.73
CA ASP A 366 10.24 -4.89 -31.23
C ASP A 366 8.77 -4.50 -31.33
N VAL A 367 8.23 -3.83 -30.31
CA VAL A 367 6.81 -3.43 -30.29
C VAL A 367 6.65 -2.00 -29.78
N LYS A 368 5.67 -1.29 -30.33
CA LYS A 368 5.22 0.02 -29.88
C LYS A 368 3.78 -0.04 -29.38
N TYR A 369 3.55 0.60 -28.25
CA TYR A 369 2.25 0.73 -27.61
C TYR A 369 1.80 2.17 -27.84
N PRO A 370 0.90 2.41 -28.81
CA PRO A 370 0.32 3.73 -29.00
C PRO A 370 -0.67 4.05 -27.87
N TRP A 371 -1.32 5.20 -28.01
CA TRP A 371 -2.52 5.52 -27.25
C TRP A 371 -3.63 4.50 -27.56
N GLY A 372 -4.49 4.25 -26.58
CA GLY A 372 -5.66 3.41 -26.76
C GLY A 372 -6.78 4.16 -27.46
N GLU A 373 -7.75 3.43 -27.99
CA GLU A 373 -9.01 3.96 -28.51
C GLU A 373 -10.15 3.53 -27.60
N VAL A 374 -10.90 4.50 -27.06
CA VAL A 374 -12.12 4.25 -26.29
C VAL A 374 -13.27 4.00 -27.27
N LEU A 375 -13.77 2.77 -27.33
CA LEU A 375 -14.88 2.39 -28.20
C LEU A 375 -16.24 2.87 -27.67
N ALA A 376 -16.42 2.71 -26.36
CA ALA A 376 -17.58 3.18 -25.60
C ALA A 376 -17.22 3.28 -24.12
N TRP A 377 -17.87 4.20 -23.39
CA TRP A 377 -17.73 4.33 -21.94
C TRP A 377 -19.06 4.69 -21.28
N ARG A 378 -19.20 4.44 -19.97
CA ARG A 378 -20.36 4.82 -19.17
C ARG A 378 -19.99 5.10 -17.72
N THR A 379 -20.86 5.83 -17.04
CA THR A 379 -20.86 6.03 -15.59
C THR A 379 -22.28 5.84 -15.04
N PRO A 380 -22.49 5.75 -13.72
CA PRO A 380 -23.83 5.69 -13.14
C PRO A 380 -24.74 6.86 -13.49
N PHE A 381 -24.17 7.99 -13.93
CA PHE A 381 -24.89 9.24 -14.21
C PHE A 381 -24.84 9.65 -15.69
N SER A 382 -24.19 8.87 -16.57
CA SER A 382 -24.16 9.19 -18.00
C SER A 382 -25.51 8.91 -18.68
N GLY A 383 -26.36 8.05 -18.11
CA GLY A 383 -27.58 7.59 -18.79
C GLY A 383 -27.21 6.68 -19.95
N GLY A 384 -26.41 5.67 -19.65
CA GLY A 384 -25.97 4.64 -20.59
C GLY A 384 -24.63 4.84 -21.27
N TRP A 385 -24.37 3.96 -22.23
CA TRP A 385 -23.13 3.92 -23.01
C TRP A 385 -22.99 5.14 -23.92
N LYS A 386 -21.86 5.81 -23.81
CA LYS A 386 -21.48 7.00 -24.57
C LYS A 386 -20.29 6.70 -25.47
N SER A 387 -20.23 7.43 -26.58
CA SER A 387 -19.01 7.58 -27.36
C SER A 387 -18.37 8.93 -27.10
N ASP A 388 -17.14 9.14 -27.56
CA ASP A 388 -16.46 10.43 -27.40
C ASP A 388 -17.28 11.60 -27.96
N GLY A 389 -17.27 12.72 -27.21
CA GLY A 389 -17.99 13.95 -27.55
C GLY A 389 -19.37 14.13 -26.91
N TRP A 390 -19.81 13.22 -26.02
CA TRP A 390 -21.07 13.36 -25.29
C TRP A 390 -21.10 14.59 -24.35
N VAL A 391 -22.26 15.25 -24.28
CA VAL A 391 -22.56 16.36 -23.37
C VAL A 391 -23.77 15.97 -22.52
N PRO A 392 -23.79 16.23 -21.21
CA PRO A 392 -24.98 16.00 -20.39
C PRO A 392 -26.14 16.88 -20.88
N ASP A 393 -27.26 16.27 -21.30
CA ASP A 393 -28.46 17.00 -21.75
C ASP A 393 -29.21 17.66 -20.57
N SER A 394 -28.98 17.21 -19.33
CA SER A 394 -29.44 17.86 -18.08
C SER A 394 -28.70 17.33 -16.83
N LEU A 395 -28.72 18.09 -15.73
CA LEU A 395 -28.19 17.71 -14.40
C LEU A 395 -29.13 16.76 -13.61
N THR A 396 -30.24 16.33 -14.21
CA THR A 396 -31.19 15.41 -13.58
C THR A 396 -30.81 13.97 -13.87
N ALA A 397 -30.99 13.10 -12.87
CA ALA A 397 -30.73 11.68 -12.98
C ALA A 397 -31.38 11.12 -14.26
N PRO A 398 -30.61 10.51 -15.17
CA PRO A 398 -31.16 9.96 -16.41
C PRO A 398 -32.09 8.78 -16.15
N ASP A 399 -32.92 8.46 -17.15
CA ASP A 399 -33.81 7.30 -17.19
C ASP A 399 -33.12 5.97 -16.77
N PRO A 400 -33.87 4.98 -16.28
CA PRO A 400 -33.35 3.80 -15.59
C PRO A 400 -32.70 2.79 -16.56
N GLU A 401 -31.52 3.13 -17.08
CA GLU A 401 -30.60 2.11 -17.55
C GLU A 401 -30.02 1.32 -16.37
N PRO A 402 -29.65 0.04 -16.57
CA PRO A 402 -29.05 -0.76 -15.52
C PRO A 402 -27.73 -0.12 -15.05
N ILE A 403 -27.68 0.18 -13.75
CA ILE A 403 -26.52 0.76 -13.08
C ILE A 403 -25.31 -0.15 -13.34
N PRO A 404 -24.14 0.41 -13.74
CA PRO A 404 -22.98 -0.39 -14.13
C PRO A 404 -22.47 -1.23 -12.95
N LEU A 405 -22.70 -2.54 -12.99
CA LEU A 405 -22.07 -3.50 -12.06
C LEU A 405 -20.58 -3.59 -12.35
N PHE A 406 -19.76 -3.64 -11.29
CA PHE A 406 -18.34 -3.92 -11.42
C PHE A 406 -18.16 -5.38 -11.86
N ASN A 407 -17.49 -5.61 -13.01
CA ASN A 407 -17.44 -6.93 -13.63
C ASN A 407 -16.20 -7.72 -13.18
N THR A 408 -16.39 -8.66 -12.27
CA THR A 408 -15.34 -9.43 -11.58
C THR A 408 -15.31 -10.91 -12.00
N ALA A 409 -15.13 -11.20 -13.29
CA ALA A 409 -15.04 -12.58 -13.76
C ALA A 409 -13.75 -13.33 -13.32
N ARG A 410 -12.89 -12.73 -12.47
CA ARG A 410 -11.52 -13.16 -12.15
C ARG A 410 -11.35 -13.82 -10.77
N GLY A 411 -12.43 -14.06 -10.03
CA GLY A 411 -12.37 -14.56 -8.65
C GLY A 411 -12.32 -13.41 -7.63
N VAL A 412 -12.99 -13.61 -6.50
CA VAL A 412 -13.30 -12.57 -5.49
C VAL A 412 -12.06 -11.88 -4.84
N PRO A 413 -10.87 -12.48 -4.73
CA PRO A 413 -9.69 -11.84 -4.12
C PRO A 413 -8.78 -11.00 -5.05
N VAL A 414 -8.97 -11.06 -6.38
CA VAL A 414 -8.06 -10.44 -7.38
C VAL A 414 -8.39 -8.98 -7.65
N ASP A 415 -9.58 -8.55 -7.23
CA ASP A 415 -10.08 -7.21 -7.43
C ASP A 415 -9.70 -6.27 -6.27
N PRO A 416 -9.74 -4.94 -6.50
CA PRO A 416 -9.58 -3.98 -5.42
C PRO A 416 -10.57 -4.30 -4.29
N ILE A 417 -10.07 -4.47 -3.07
CA ILE A 417 -10.89 -4.83 -1.92
C ILE A 417 -11.61 -3.56 -1.46
N PRO A 418 -12.93 -3.50 -1.51
CA PRO A 418 -13.65 -2.32 -1.06
C PRO A 418 -13.87 -2.32 0.45
N GLY A 419 -14.06 -1.12 1.03
CA GLY A 419 -14.49 -0.96 2.42
C GLY A 419 -15.98 -1.25 2.63
N PRO A 420 -16.58 -0.90 3.79
CA PRO A 420 -15.94 -0.35 4.97
C PRO A 420 -14.85 -1.26 5.53
N PHE A 421 -13.86 -0.67 6.20
CA PHE A 421 -12.78 -1.41 6.86
C PHE A 421 -12.85 -1.25 8.36
N TYR A 422 -12.49 -2.31 9.08
CA TYR A 422 -12.35 -2.29 10.52
C TYR A 422 -10.95 -2.76 10.92
N PHE A 423 -10.34 -2.01 11.83
CA PHE A 423 -8.99 -2.19 12.35
C PHE A 423 -9.09 -2.31 13.88
N PRO A 424 -9.20 -3.53 14.44
CA PRO A 424 -9.39 -3.73 15.88
C PRO A 424 -8.19 -3.28 16.71
N ASP A 425 -6.98 -3.40 16.17
CA ASP A 425 -5.74 -2.96 16.81
C ASP A 425 -4.78 -2.41 15.74
N ALA A 426 -4.61 -1.09 15.74
CA ALA A 426 -3.69 -0.38 14.88
C ALA A 426 -2.81 0.54 15.72
N THR A 427 -1.52 0.56 15.42
CA THR A 427 -0.60 1.55 16.01
C THR A 427 -0.27 2.61 14.98
N LEU A 428 -0.68 3.84 15.26
CA LEU A 428 -0.43 5.02 14.44
C LEU A 428 0.76 5.78 15.03
N ARG A 429 1.76 6.11 14.21
CA ARG A 429 2.89 6.96 14.60
C ARG A 429 2.83 8.21 13.75
N VAL A 430 2.67 9.36 14.37
CA VAL A 430 2.45 10.63 13.70
C VAL A 430 3.67 11.51 13.91
N LEU A 431 4.28 11.93 12.81
CA LEU A 431 5.48 12.75 12.78
C LEU A 431 5.13 14.08 12.07
N PRO A 432 4.77 15.13 12.83
CA PRO A 432 4.48 16.44 12.27
C PRO A 432 5.75 17.07 11.70
N MET A 433 5.67 17.59 10.47
CA MET A 433 6.77 18.23 9.76
C MET A 433 6.40 19.66 9.44
N LEU A 434 7.24 20.62 9.87
CA LEU A 434 7.01 22.04 9.60
C LEU A 434 7.13 22.33 8.10
N ALA A 435 6.24 23.16 7.57
CA ALA A 435 6.18 23.50 6.15
C ALA A 435 5.80 24.98 5.93
N ASP A 436 6.07 25.48 4.73
CA ASP A 436 5.65 26.82 4.32
C ASP A 436 4.16 26.87 4.00
N ARG A 437 3.38 27.62 4.80
CA ARG A 437 1.92 27.75 4.61
C ARG A 437 1.52 28.28 3.23
N GLY A 438 2.30 29.20 2.66
CA GLY A 438 2.01 29.76 1.32
C GLY A 438 2.12 28.69 0.24
N LYS A 439 3.15 27.83 0.31
CA LYS A 439 3.31 26.67 -0.57
C LYS A 439 2.21 25.63 -0.36
N LEU A 440 1.81 25.37 0.89
CA LEU A 440 0.69 24.46 1.18
C LEU A 440 -0.63 24.96 0.56
N GLN A 441 -0.92 26.26 0.68
CA GLN A 441 -2.11 26.84 0.04
C GLN A 441 -2.02 26.78 -1.48
N ALA A 442 -0.86 27.12 -2.06
CA ALA A 442 -0.63 27.01 -3.50
C ALA A 442 -0.80 25.57 -4.00
N PHE A 443 -0.43 24.57 -3.19
CA PHE A 443 -0.70 23.18 -3.47
C PHE A 443 -2.22 22.88 -3.45
N CYS A 444 -2.97 23.30 -2.42
CA CYS A 444 -4.44 23.15 -2.39
C CYS A 444 -5.10 23.79 -3.61
N ASP A 445 -4.61 24.97 -4.01
CA ASP A 445 -5.12 25.70 -5.17
C ASP A 445 -4.89 24.93 -6.48
N ALA A 446 -3.70 24.37 -6.66
CA ALA A 446 -3.36 23.56 -7.83
C ALA A 446 -4.02 22.16 -7.82
N TYR A 447 -4.19 21.56 -6.64
CA TYR A 447 -4.67 20.19 -6.49
C TYR A 447 -6.20 20.08 -6.55
N LEU A 448 -6.95 20.99 -5.92
CA LEU A 448 -8.41 20.93 -5.87
C LEU A 448 -9.09 22.25 -6.29
N ASN A 449 -8.72 23.41 -5.73
CA ASN A 449 -9.54 24.63 -5.92
C ASN A 449 -9.62 25.08 -7.37
N GLY A 450 -8.50 25.05 -8.11
CA GLY A 450 -8.48 25.44 -9.52
C GLY A 450 -9.40 24.59 -10.40
N MET A 451 -9.59 23.31 -10.06
CA MET A 451 -10.50 22.43 -10.79
C MET A 451 -11.94 22.53 -10.32
N LEU A 452 -12.17 22.84 -9.04
CA LEU A 452 -13.49 22.94 -8.41
C LEU A 452 -14.10 24.34 -8.53
N GLN A 453 -13.48 25.26 -9.27
CA GLN A 453 -13.99 26.60 -9.48
C GLN A 453 -15.44 26.57 -10.00
N GLY A 454 -16.33 27.30 -9.33
CA GLY A 454 -17.77 27.36 -9.67
C GLY A 454 -18.63 26.24 -9.11
N THR A 455 -18.05 25.24 -8.42
CA THR A 455 -18.82 24.18 -7.74
C THR A 455 -19.30 24.56 -6.33
N GLY A 456 -18.80 25.67 -5.80
CA GLY A 456 -19.04 26.08 -4.41
C GLY A 456 -18.05 25.51 -3.40
N TYR A 457 -17.27 24.48 -3.76
CA TYR A 457 -16.23 23.94 -2.89
C TYR A 457 -14.97 24.81 -2.87
N GLN A 458 -14.42 25.01 -1.68
CA GLN A 458 -13.12 25.66 -1.47
C GLN A 458 -12.36 24.92 -0.37
N ILE A 459 -11.05 24.74 -0.55
CA ILE A 459 -10.16 24.03 0.36
C ILE A 459 -8.99 24.93 0.72
N ASP A 460 -8.80 25.20 2.00
CA ASP A 460 -7.72 26.05 2.52
C ASP A 460 -6.76 25.24 3.40
N ALA A 461 -5.46 25.49 3.29
CA ALA A 461 -4.46 24.82 4.13
C ALA A 461 -4.63 25.18 5.61
N TRP A 462 -4.72 24.16 6.47
CA TRP A 462 -4.97 24.33 7.91
C TRP A 462 -3.66 24.22 8.71
N GLY A 463 -3.10 25.38 9.05
CA GLY A 463 -1.87 25.49 9.82
C GLY A 463 -0.59 25.47 9.00
N THR A 464 0.51 25.08 9.64
CA THR A 464 1.89 25.12 9.08
C THR A 464 2.58 23.75 9.08
N HIS A 465 1.84 22.67 9.37
CA HIS A 465 2.41 21.33 9.52
C HIS A 465 1.79 20.34 8.52
N VAL A 466 2.63 19.44 8.02
CA VAL A 466 2.23 18.24 7.29
C VAL A 466 2.50 17.05 8.19
N TYR A 467 1.59 16.08 8.25
CA TYR A 467 1.75 14.92 9.11
C TYR A 467 2.23 13.73 8.29
N MET A 468 3.39 13.18 8.62
CA MET A 468 3.73 11.83 8.19
C MET A 468 3.12 10.84 9.20
N MET A 469 2.20 10.01 8.75
CA MET A 469 1.58 8.97 9.57
C MET A 469 2.11 7.61 9.12
N VAL A 470 2.68 6.85 10.05
CA VAL A 470 3.11 5.46 9.85
C VAL A 470 2.17 4.56 10.62
N SER A 471 1.43 3.72 9.90
CA SER A 471 0.47 2.79 10.47
C SER A 471 1.05 1.38 10.47
N SER A 472 0.82 0.64 11.56
CA SER A 472 1.02 -0.81 11.62
C SER A 472 -0.25 -1.48 12.11
N VAL A 473 -0.72 -2.46 11.34
CA VAL A 473 -2.01 -3.13 11.49
C VAL A 473 -1.76 -4.63 11.50
N ASP A 474 -2.12 -5.29 12.59
CA ASP A 474 -1.99 -6.76 12.68
C ASP A 474 -3.18 -7.49 12.05
N GLU A 475 -4.37 -6.89 12.16
CA GLU A 475 -5.64 -7.41 11.67
C GLU A 475 -6.44 -6.31 10.96
N VAL A 476 -6.97 -6.64 9.79
CA VAL A 476 -7.93 -5.81 9.05
C VAL A 476 -9.09 -6.67 8.59
N GLY A 477 -10.31 -6.16 8.72
CA GLY A 477 -11.50 -6.75 8.11
C GLY A 477 -12.10 -5.80 7.08
N SER A 478 -12.62 -6.34 5.98
CA SER A 478 -13.58 -5.64 5.12
C SER A 478 -14.99 -6.13 5.42
N GLU A 479 -15.92 -5.22 5.69
CA GLU A 479 -17.33 -5.58 5.94
C GLU A 479 -18.05 -6.02 4.66
N THR A 480 -17.57 -5.61 3.49
CA THR A 480 -18.16 -6.00 2.20
C THR A 480 -17.58 -7.26 1.63
N ASN A 481 -16.30 -7.54 1.89
CA ASN A 481 -15.62 -8.74 1.41
C ASN A 481 -14.40 -9.09 2.26
N ASN A 482 -14.62 -9.82 3.36
CA ASN A 482 -13.57 -10.21 4.29
C ASN A 482 -12.74 -11.41 3.78
N VAL A 483 -11.91 -11.20 2.76
CA VAL A 483 -11.10 -12.25 2.13
C VAL A 483 -9.92 -12.75 2.99
N GLY A 484 -9.47 -11.94 3.95
CA GLY A 484 -8.29 -12.18 4.79
C GLY A 484 -7.57 -10.88 5.14
N VAL A 485 -6.41 -10.97 5.80
CA VAL A 485 -5.60 -9.80 6.18
C VAL A 485 -4.71 -9.40 4.99
N TRP A 486 -5.07 -8.30 4.33
CA TRP A 486 -4.45 -7.82 3.08
C TRP A 486 -3.54 -6.59 3.25
N THR A 487 -3.52 -6.01 4.46
CA THR A 487 -2.63 -4.89 4.82
C THR A 487 -1.80 -5.25 6.06
N ASP A 488 -0.71 -4.53 6.27
CA ASP A 488 0.23 -4.73 7.38
C ASP A 488 0.81 -3.39 7.81
N ARG A 489 1.48 -2.69 6.89
CA ARG A 489 2.07 -1.37 7.14
C ARG A 489 1.83 -0.42 5.97
N ASP A 490 1.56 0.83 6.31
CA ASP A 490 1.39 1.93 5.37
C ASP A 490 1.96 3.23 5.93
N ILE A 491 2.27 4.13 5.02
CA ILE A 491 2.71 5.49 5.33
C ILE A 491 1.91 6.47 4.50
N GLU A 492 1.29 7.44 5.15
CA GLU A 492 0.55 8.53 4.51
C GLU A 492 1.20 9.86 4.89
N ILE A 493 1.49 10.71 3.90
CA ILE A 493 1.87 12.12 4.11
C ILE A 493 0.60 12.96 3.92
N LEU A 494 0.05 13.43 5.03
CA LEU A 494 -1.26 14.05 5.16
C LEU A 494 -1.14 15.57 5.32
N LEU A 495 -1.86 16.31 4.49
CA LEU A 495 -2.02 17.77 4.59
C LEU A 495 -3.34 18.10 5.28
N PRO A 496 -3.34 18.74 6.46
CA PRO A 496 -4.54 19.25 7.08
C PRO A 496 -5.12 20.42 6.29
N VAL A 497 -6.43 20.41 6.10
CA VAL A 497 -7.17 21.44 5.37
C VAL A 497 -8.49 21.77 6.06
N LEU A 498 -8.97 22.98 5.83
CA LEU A 498 -10.36 23.37 6.06
C LEU A 498 -11.09 23.31 4.73
N TRP A 499 -12.33 22.84 4.72
CA TRP A 499 -13.12 22.79 3.49
C TRP A 499 -14.47 23.47 3.66
N TYR A 500 -14.88 24.19 2.61
CA TYR A 500 -16.04 25.06 2.58
C TYR A 500 -16.96 24.63 1.44
N PHE A 501 -18.26 24.92 1.58
CA PHE A 501 -19.23 24.80 0.50
C PHE A 501 -20.15 26.02 0.48
N ASN A 502 -20.15 26.75 -0.64
CA ASN A 502 -20.86 28.02 -0.82
C ASN A 502 -20.49 29.09 0.22
N GLY A 503 -19.21 29.13 0.62
CA GLY A 503 -18.68 30.07 1.61
C GLY A 503 -18.90 29.68 3.08
N GLU A 504 -19.66 28.60 3.35
CA GLU A 504 -19.82 28.07 4.70
C GLU A 504 -18.75 27.02 5.01
N LEU A 505 -18.07 27.15 6.15
CA LEU A 505 -17.10 26.16 6.62
C LEU A 505 -17.84 24.86 6.99
N ARG A 506 -17.37 23.74 6.44
CA ARG A 506 -17.95 22.41 6.69
C ARG A 506 -17.15 21.62 7.73
N GLY A 507 -15.83 21.80 7.78
CA GLY A 507 -14.98 21.17 8.80
C GLY A 507 -13.50 21.14 8.43
N GLY A 508 -12.71 20.50 9.29
CA GLY A 508 -11.33 20.13 9.00
C GLY A 508 -11.24 18.73 8.40
N ALA A 509 -10.33 18.52 7.47
CA ALA A 509 -10.06 17.24 6.83
C ALA A 509 -8.56 17.06 6.57
N MET A 510 -8.16 15.84 6.22
CA MET A 510 -6.80 15.51 5.79
C MET A 510 -6.78 15.13 4.31
N ILE A 511 -5.78 15.61 3.57
CA ILE A 511 -5.53 15.19 2.18
C ILE A 511 -4.27 14.32 2.14
N PRO A 512 -4.36 13.04 1.74
CA PRO A 512 -3.19 12.19 1.54
C PRO A 512 -2.50 12.56 0.24
N ILE A 513 -1.31 13.16 0.32
CA ILE A 513 -0.58 13.67 -0.84
C ILE A 513 0.29 12.58 -1.45
N PHE A 514 1.05 11.88 -0.59
CA PHE A 514 1.87 10.73 -0.94
C PHE A 514 1.51 9.59 0.02
N SER A 515 1.25 8.41 -0.51
CA SER A 515 0.96 7.22 0.30
C SER A 515 1.75 6.01 -0.22
N TYR A 516 2.18 5.15 0.69
CA TYR A 516 2.95 3.95 0.42
C TYR A 516 2.39 2.78 1.21
N ALA A 517 2.20 1.63 0.57
CA ALA A 517 1.71 0.42 1.23
C ALA A 517 2.64 -0.76 0.96
N ASN A 518 2.82 -1.61 1.98
CA ASN A 518 3.70 -2.78 1.90
C ASN A 518 3.17 -3.88 0.95
N ARG A 519 1.89 -3.83 0.59
CA ARG A 519 1.20 -4.84 -0.24
C ARG A 519 0.55 -4.17 -1.45
N ALA A 520 0.69 -4.80 -2.62
CA ALA A 520 0.13 -4.29 -3.87
C ALA A 520 -1.41 -4.23 -3.82
N THR A 521 -2.07 -5.23 -3.21
CA THR A 521 -3.53 -5.23 -3.03
C THR A 521 -4.01 -4.02 -2.23
N ALA A 522 -3.26 -3.63 -1.19
CA ALA A 522 -3.58 -2.45 -0.41
C ALA A 522 -3.44 -1.15 -1.21
N ALA A 523 -2.35 -1.03 -1.97
CA ALA A 523 -2.12 0.12 -2.83
C ALA A 523 -3.19 0.27 -3.93
N ILE A 524 -3.53 -0.83 -4.62
CA ILE A 524 -4.58 -0.88 -5.66
C ILE A 524 -5.95 -0.53 -5.07
N SER A 525 -6.28 -1.08 -3.89
CA SER A 525 -7.57 -0.80 -3.23
C SER A 525 -7.69 0.67 -2.85
N ALA A 526 -6.64 1.24 -2.26
CA ALA A 526 -6.59 2.64 -1.89
C ALA A 526 -6.69 3.57 -3.11
N SER A 527 -6.00 3.28 -4.22
CA SER A 527 -6.02 4.13 -5.42
C SER A 527 -7.29 3.97 -6.26
N GLU A 528 -7.73 2.74 -6.55
CA GLU A 528 -8.83 2.49 -7.49
C GLU A 528 -10.21 2.65 -6.86
N VAL A 529 -10.36 2.31 -5.56
CA VAL A 529 -11.65 2.46 -4.86
C VAL A 529 -11.77 3.86 -4.29
N SER A 530 -10.83 4.23 -3.43
CA SER A 530 -10.89 5.44 -2.63
C SER A 530 -10.27 6.65 -3.30
N GLY A 531 -9.37 6.49 -4.27
CA GLY A 531 -8.62 7.60 -4.89
C GLY A 531 -7.40 8.05 -4.09
N ILE A 532 -7.07 7.39 -2.98
CA ILE A 532 -5.87 7.71 -2.19
C ILE A 532 -4.64 7.33 -3.01
N PRO A 533 -3.70 8.25 -3.25
CA PRO A 533 -2.58 8.03 -4.15
C PRO A 533 -1.49 7.13 -3.53
N THR A 534 -1.76 5.83 -3.49
CA THR A 534 -0.93 4.85 -2.79
C THR A 534 -0.05 4.07 -3.77
N LEU A 535 1.24 4.00 -3.47
CA LEU A 535 2.21 3.23 -4.23
C LEU A 535 2.58 1.93 -3.50
N PRO A 536 2.73 0.80 -4.23
CA PRO A 536 3.38 -0.37 -3.68
C PRO A 536 4.85 -0.04 -3.34
N ALA A 537 5.25 -0.33 -2.12
CA ALA A 537 6.61 -0.12 -1.62
C ALA A 537 7.00 -1.23 -0.65
N THR A 538 8.30 -1.42 -0.41
CA THR A 538 8.78 -2.29 0.67
C THR A 538 8.99 -1.45 1.92
N LEU A 539 8.26 -1.76 3.00
CA LEU A 539 8.39 -1.08 4.30
C LEU A 539 9.10 -2.03 5.28
N ALA A 540 10.41 -1.86 5.43
CA ALA A 540 11.23 -2.71 6.29
C ALA A 540 11.64 -1.99 7.56
N SER A 541 11.50 -2.65 8.72
CA SER A 541 12.16 -2.24 9.96
C SER A 541 13.53 -2.90 10.01
N PRO A 542 14.64 -2.15 9.87
CA PRO A 542 15.97 -2.73 9.90
C PRO A 542 16.28 -3.36 11.27
N PRO A 543 17.17 -4.37 11.34
CA PRO A 543 17.55 -4.98 12.60
C PRO A 543 18.18 -3.95 13.55
N ASP A 544 18.00 -4.18 14.85
CA ASP A 544 18.65 -3.37 15.89
C ASP A 544 20.18 -3.44 15.75
N ARG A 545 20.86 -2.30 15.86
CA ARG A 545 22.33 -2.20 15.80
C ARG A 545 23.02 -2.64 17.08
N TRP A 546 22.31 -3.29 18.00
CA TRP A 546 22.83 -3.84 19.23
C TRP A 546 24.13 -4.62 19.05
N MET A 547 24.28 -5.37 17.95
CA MET A 547 25.47 -6.18 17.65
C MET A 547 26.49 -5.49 16.72
N ASP A 548 26.27 -4.24 16.31
CA ASP A 548 27.21 -3.50 15.47
C ASP A 548 28.50 -3.18 16.25
N HIS A 549 29.62 -2.99 15.54
CA HIS A 549 30.91 -2.62 16.14
C HIS A 549 30.86 -1.30 16.94
N ALA A 550 29.89 -0.43 16.65
CA ALA A 550 29.64 0.80 17.41
C ALA A 550 28.92 0.57 18.75
N GLY A 551 28.36 -0.63 18.96
CA GLY A 551 27.61 -1.04 20.13
C GLY A 551 26.28 -0.30 20.33
N PRO A 552 25.46 -0.75 21.30
CA PRO A 552 24.24 -0.06 21.70
C PRO A 552 24.61 1.21 22.48
N SER A 553 24.80 2.31 21.78
CA SER A 553 25.05 3.63 22.37
C SER A 553 23.91 4.59 22.00
N PRO A 554 23.46 5.45 22.93
CA PRO A 554 22.50 6.52 22.62
C PRO A 554 22.98 7.50 21.54
N LYS A 555 24.28 7.50 21.24
CA LYS A 555 24.90 8.31 20.16
C LYS A 555 24.91 7.59 18.81
N THR A 556 24.65 6.29 18.77
CA THR A 556 24.60 5.50 17.53
C THR A 556 23.22 5.69 16.91
N PRO A 557 23.11 6.22 15.67
CA PRO A 557 21.83 6.36 15.00
C PRO A 557 21.24 4.98 14.71
N GLN A 558 20.01 4.76 15.19
CA GLN A 558 19.27 3.52 15.01
C GLN A 558 18.22 3.70 13.91
N PRO A 559 18.36 3.06 12.74
CA PRO A 559 17.31 3.09 11.74
C PRO A 559 16.09 2.31 12.27
N LEU A 560 14.91 2.94 12.17
CA LEU A 560 13.64 2.36 12.63
C LEU A 560 12.79 1.85 11.47
N LEU A 561 12.83 2.55 10.34
CA LEU A 561 12.05 2.23 9.15
C LEU A 561 12.77 2.71 7.89
N THR A 562 12.76 1.89 6.85
CA THR A 562 13.18 2.25 5.51
C THR A 562 12.07 1.89 4.53
N VAL A 563 11.72 2.85 3.68
CA VAL A 563 10.71 2.72 2.62
C VAL A 563 11.43 2.72 1.30
N VAL A 564 11.36 1.59 0.59
CA VAL A 564 11.95 1.42 -0.73
C VAL A 564 10.81 1.35 -1.74
N ALA A 565 10.85 2.21 -2.74
CA ALA A 565 9.84 2.22 -3.80
C ALA A 565 10.53 2.32 -5.18
N GLU A 566 9.79 1.94 -6.21
CA GLU A 566 10.26 2.11 -7.58
C GLU A 566 10.17 3.58 -7.99
N VAL A 567 11.30 4.18 -8.32
CA VAL A 567 11.40 5.60 -8.72
C VAL A 567 12.20 5.73 -10.01
N LEU A 568 12.05 6.88 -10.68
CA LEU A 568 12.92 7.29 -11.78
C LEU A 568 14.03 8.18 -11.19
N PRO A 569 15.29 7.69 -11.08
CA PRO A 569 16.35 8.45 -10.39
C PRO A 569 16.65 9.78 -11.07
N ALA A 570 16.67 9.79 -12.42
CA ALA A 570 16.82 11.00 -13.21
C ALA A 570 15.82 10.99 -14.38
N VAL A 571 15.16 12.12 -14.59
CA VAL A 571 14.22 12.32 -15.69
C VAL A 571 14.90 13.08 -16.83
N GLY A 572 14.76 12.57 -18.06
CA GLY A 572 15.33 13.18 -19.27
C GLY A 572 16.70 12.60 -19.69
N TYR A 573 17.23 11.65 -18.91
CA TYR A 573 18.53 11.00 -19.15
C TYR A 573 18.43 9.52 -19.57
N GLY A 574 17.23 8.98 -19.75
CA GLY A 574 16.99 7.62 -20.23
C GLY A 574 17.45 6.54 -19.26
N GLN A 575 17.39 6.81 -17.95
CA GLN A 575 17.79 5.87 -16.90
C GLN A 575 16.70 4.85 -16.57
N LYS A 576 17.10 3.69 -16.06
CA LYS A 576 16.15 2.65 -15.64
C LYS A 576 15.41 3.11 -14.38
N ALA A 577 14.12 2.79 -14.24
CA ALA A 577 13.47 2.85 -12.94
C ALA A 577 14.06 1.79 -12.01
N GLU A 578 14.34 2.18 -10.78
CA GLU A 578 15.03 1.34 -9.80
C GLU A 578 14.32 1.41 -8.44
N GLN A 579 14.44 0.33 -7.68
CA GLN A 579 14.02 0.29 -6.28
C GLN A 579 15.04 1.10 -5.48
N GLN A 580 14.62 2.25 -4.96
CA GLN A 580 15.48 3.16 -4.20
C GLN A 580 14.80 3.54 -2.88
N PRO A 581 15.58 3.84 -1.83
CA PRO A 581 15.01 4.40 -0.61
C PRO A 581 14.37 5.76 -0.91
N VAL A 582 13.13 5.95 -0.44
CA VAL A 582 12.38 7.21 -0.56
C VAL A 582 12.24 7.89 0.79
N ILE A 583 12.02 7.11 1.85
CA ILE A 583 11.84 7.60 3.22
C ILE A 583 12.67 6.71 4.15
N GLU A 584 13.41 7.33 5.07
CA GLU A 584 14.00 6.65 6.21
C GLU A 584 13.61 7.37 7.50
N ILE A 585 13.29 6.62 8.54
CA ILE A 585 13.05 7.14 9.89
C ILE A 585 14.14 6.58 10.80
N ILE A 586 14.87 7.48 11.45
CA ILE A 586 16.05 7.16 12.23
C ILE A 586 15.90 7.77 13.62
N GLN A 587 16.26 7.01 14.65
CA GLN A 587 16.35 7.48 16.02
C GLN A 587 17.78 7.96 16.31
N GLY A 588 17.90 9.17 16.84
CA GLY A 588 19.19 9.84 17.04
C GLY A 588 19.57 10.77 15.88
N ALA A 589 20.72 11.43 16.00
CA ALA A 589 21.18 12.43 15.04
C ALA A 589 22.09 11.80 13.96
N THR A 590 21.69 11.92 12.70
CA THR A 590 22.50 11.59 11.52
C THR A 590 23.20 12.81 10.92
N THR A 591 22.72 14.01 11.26
CA THR A 591 23.30 15.26 10.77
C THR A 591 24.71 15.48 11.35
N PRO A 592 25.74 15.75 10.53
CA PRO A 592 27.08 16.06 11.03
C PRO A 592 27.09 17.41 11.79
N PRO A 593 28.00 17.58 12.77
CA PRO A 593 28.04 18.77 13.63
C PRO A 593 28.50 20.05 12.90
N ALA A 594 29.09 19.93 11.72
CA ALA A 594 29.54 21.02 10.88
C ALA A 594 29.21 20.71 9.40
N PRO A 595 29.00 21.73 8.56
CA PRO A 595 28.78 21.51 7.14
C PRO A 595 30.02 20.85 6.54
N THR A 596 29.80 19.92 5.62
CA THR A 596 30.86 19.25 4.86
C THR A 596 30.61 19.45 3.38
N ASN A 597 31.56 19.07 2.51
CA ASN A 597 31.36 19.19 1.07
C ASN A 597 30.13 18.43 0.55
N SER A 598 29.63 17.43 1.30
CA SER A 598 28.43 16.66 0.97
C SER A 598 27.20 17.03 1.79
N PHE A 599 27.32 17.81 2.86
CA PHE A 599 26.19 18.20 3.73
C PHE A 599 26.04 19.71 3.84
N LEU A 600 24.89 20.21 3.39
CA LEU A 600 24.46 21.59 3.57
C LEU A 600 23.56 21.69 4.80
N LEU A 601 23.81 22.65 5.68
CA LEU A 601 22.98 22.91 6.87
C LEU A 601 22.05 24.10 6.63
N ASN A 602 20.82 24.04 7.16
CA ASN A 602 19.87 25.14 7.11
C ASN A 602 20.03 26.09 8.32
N GLU A 603 20.83 27.14 8.16
CA GLU A 603 21.06 28.14 9.21
C GLU A 603 19.77 28.91 9.62
N ASN A 604 18.74 28.91 8.77
CA ASN A 604 17.47 29.60 9.04
C ASN A 604 16.48 28.75 9.85
N LEU A 605 16.66 27.42 9.94
CA LEU A 605 15.71 26.55 10.64
C LEU A 605 15.50 26.95 12.12
N PRO A 606 16.53 27.25 12.92
CA PRO A 606 16.34 27.69 14.31
C PRO A 606 15.50 28.97 14.42
N HIS A 607 15.70 29.91 13.49
CA HIS A 607 14.92 31.15 13.43
C HIS A 607 13.45 30.88 13.08
N LEU A 608 13.19 29.95 12.16
CA LEU A 608 11.82 29.53 11.79
C LEU A 608 11.11 28.86 12.97
N LEU A 609 11.77 27.93 13.65
CA LEU A 609 11.22 27.27 14.86
C LEU A 609 10.96 28.28 15.98
N GLN A 610 11.87 29.23 16.20
CA GLN A 610 11.67 30.28 17.21
C GLN A 610 10.50 31.21 16.84
N LYS A 611 10.38 31.59 15.56
CA LYS A 611 9.26 32.41 15.06
C LYS A 611 7.94 31.67 15.23
N GLU A 612 7.93 30.38 14.92
CA GLU A 612 6.75 29.53 15.05
C GLU A 612 6.34 29.36 16.52
N HIS A 613 7.29 29.10 17.42
CA HIS A 613 7.04 29.05 18.86
C HIS A 613 6.46 30.38 19.38
N LYS A 614 7.05 31.53 18.99
CA LYS A 614 6.53 32.85 19.36
C LYS A 614 5.11 33.08 18.85
N ARG A 615 4.80 32.67 17.61
CA ARG A 615 3.46 32.73 17.03
C ARG A 615 2.48 31.94 17.90
N LYS A 616 2.78 30.67 18.17
CA LYS A 616 1.92 29.78 18.98
C LYS A 616 1.65 30.37 20.36
N VAL A 617 2.70 30.83 21.06
CA VAL A 617 2.56 31.45 22.39
C VAL A 617 1.72 32.74 22.34
N SER A 618 1.91 33.61 21.35
CA SER A 618 1.07 34.82 21.19
C SER A 618 -0.39 34.44 20.99
N THR A 619 -0.66 33.49 20.08
CA THR A 619 -2.01 33.01 19.78
C THR A 619 -2.67 32.36 21.00
N ALA A 620 -1.94 31.54 21.77
CA ALA A 620 -2.46 30.92 22.99
C ALA A 620 -2.82 31.94 24.09
N ASN A 621 -2.06 33.04 24.17
CA ASN A 621 -2.34 34.13 25.12
C ASN A 621 -3.50 35.03 24.67
N GLU A 622 -3.58 35.35 23.37
CA GLU A 622 -4.60 36.25 22.81
C GLU A 622 -5.95 35.57 22.63
N LEU A 623 -5.94 34.27 22.26
CA LEU A 623 -7.12 33.48 21.89
C LEU A 623 -7.29 32.26 22.82
N ARG A 624 -7.10 32.49 24.13
CA ARG A 624 -7.16 31.44 25.17
C ARG A 624 -8.48 30.66 25.16
N THR A 625 -9.60 31.34 24.93
CA THR A 625 -10.93 30.72 24.90
C THR A 625 -11.10 29.85 23.65
N GLU A 626 -10.71 30.36 22.48
CA GLU A 626 -10.78 29.63 21.21
C GLU A 626 -9.84 28.44 21.19
N LEU A 627 -8.58 28.65 21.61
CA LEU A 627 -7.82 27.81 22.52
C LEU A 627 -8.48 26.53 23.04
N GLU A 628 -9.11 26.70 24.19
CA GLU A 628 -9.78 25.68 24.95
C GLU A 628 -10.93 25.05 24.15
N MET A 629 -11.71 25.83 23.40
CA MET A 629 -12.76 25.31 22.52
C MET A 629 -12.20 24.38 21.43
N ALA A 630 -11.04 24.69 20.86
CA ALA A 630 -10.37 23.85 19.85
C ALA A 630 -9.92 22.52 20.47
N ARG A 631 -9.40 22.56 21.71
CA ARG A 631 -9.08 21.35 22.48
C ARG A 631 -10.30 20.49 22.70
N ALA A 632 -11.42 21.08 23.11
CA ALA A 632 -12.69 20.36 23.27
C ALA A 632 -13.09 19.70 21.94
N LEU A 633 -13.05 20.43 20.83
CA LEU A 633 -13.36 19.88 19.51
C LEU A 633 -12.47 18.69 19.12
N ALA A 634 -11.17 18.75 19.42
CA ALA A 634 -10.23 17.67 19.14
C ALA A 634 -10.38 16.43 20.05
N LEU A 635 -11.03 16.57 21.22
CA LEU A 635 -11.43 15.41 22.03
C LEU A 635 -12.58 14.61 21.39
N GLY A 636 -13.36 15.22 20.49
CA GLY A 636 -14.44 14.55 19.77
C GLY A 636 -13.98 13.28 19.06
N PRO A 637 -12.97 13.34 18.17
CA PRO A 637 -12.42 12.15 17.52
C PRO A 637 -11.74 11.17 18.49
N LEU A 638 -11.08 11.66 19.54
CA LEU A 638 -10.31 10.82 20.47
C LEU A 638 -11.18 10.06 21.49
N VAL A 639 -12.31 10.64 21.90
CA VAL A 639 -13.12 10.17 23.03
C VAL A 639 -14.56 9.90 22.64
N MET A 640 -15.12 10.70 21.74
CA MET A 640 -16.54 10.66 21.38
C MET A 640 -16.83 9.97 20.05
N ARG A 641 -15.83 9.31 19.45
CA ARG A 641 -15.95 8.61 18.16
C ARG A 641 -16.40 9.51 17.01
N ALA A 642 -16.05 10.80 17.05
CA ALA A 642 -16.27 11.68 15.90
C ALA A 642 -15.38 11.24 14.72
N SER A 643 -15.82 11.51 13.49
CA SER A 643 -15.06 11.17 12.30
C SER A 643 -13.87 12.11 12.08
N LEU A 644 -12.78 11.52 11.60
CA LEU A 644 -11.67 12.17 10.94
C LEU A 644 -11.91 12.08 9.43
N ASP A 645 -12.13 13.24 8.83
CA ASP A 645 -12.45 13.33 7.41
C ASP A 645 -11.19 13.29 6.56
N ILE A 646 -11.21 12.47 5.51
CA ILE A 646 -10.15 12.37 4.50
C ILE A 646 -10.73 12.79 3.16
N LEU A 647 -10.15 13.83 2.57
CA LEU A 647 -10.50 14.30 1.24
C LEU A 647 -9.47 13.83 0.23
N THR A 648 -9.93 13.19 -0.85
CA THR A 648 -9.04 12.68 -1.88
C THR A 648 -9.61 12.87 -3.28
N LEU A 649 -8.72 12.87 -4.28
CA LEU A 649 -9.06 13.00 -5.68
C LEU A 649 -8.87 11.66 -6.38
N LYS A 650 -9.98 10.95 -6.57
CA LYS A 650 -10.05 9.78 -7.44
C LYS A 650 -10.02 10.23 -8.89
N GLN A 651 -8.98 9.86 -9.65
CA GLN A 651 -8.85 10.25 -11.04
C GLN A 651 -8.12 9.20 -11.88
N PHE A 652 -8.56 9.04 -13.13
CA PHE A 652 -7.97 8.08 -14.06
C PHE A 652 -7.74 8.71 -15.42
N ARG A 653 -6.57 8.45 -16.03
CA ARG A 653 -6.20 9.00 -17.34
C ARG A 653 -7.12 8.49 -18.43
N ASP A 654 -7.35 9.29 -19.45
CA ASP A 654 -8.02 8.83 -20.66
C ASP A 654 -7.05 8.00 -21.54
N ALA A 655 -7.57 6.94 -22.18
CA ALA A 655 -6.73 6.05 -22.97
C ALA A 655 -6.33 6.65 -24.33
N GLN A 656 -7.20 7.49 -24.92
CA GLN A 656 -6.96 8.20 -26.18
C GLN A 656 -6.18 9.49 -25.97
N ASP A 657 -6.40 10.16 -24.83
CA ASP A 657 -5.72 11.39 -24.47
C ASP A 657 -5.14 11.31 -23.04
N PRO A 658 -3.92 10.77 -22.87
CA PRO A 658 -3.35 10.52 -21.55
C PRO A 658 -3.08 11.77 -20.70
N ILE A 659 -3.09 12.97 -21.28
CA ILE A 659 -2.99 14.23 -20.52
C ILE A 659 -4.34 14.68 -19.94
N ALA A 660 -5.44 14.08 -20.41
CA ALA A 660 -6.78 14.25 -19.87
C ALA A 660 -7.14 13.10 -18.91
N ALA A 661 -8.19 13.33 -18.12
CA ALA A 661 -8.81 12.30 -17.29
C ALA A 661 -10.12 11.83 -17.93
N CYS A 662 -10.36 10.52 -17.96
CA CYS A 662 -11.65 9.96 -18.38
C CYS A 662 -12.70 10.06 -17.26
N TYR A 663 -12.25 10.05 -16.01
CA TYR A 663 -13.09 10.15 -14.81
C TYR A 663 -12.35 10.88 -13.69
N GLN A 664 -13.07 11.75 -12.96
CA GLN A 664 -12.60 12.39 -11.73
C GLN A 664 -13.71 12.47 -10.70
N SER A 665 -13.38 12.23 -9.43
CA SER A 665 -14.26 12.47 -8.30
C SER A 665 -13.50 12.93 -7.06
N VAL A 666 -14.05 13.91 -6.36
CA VAL A 666 -13.63 14.27 -5.02
C VAL A 666 -14.38 13.37 -4.05
N VAL A 667 -13.64 12.56 -3.31
CA VAL A 667 -14.17 11.56 -2.39
C VAL A 667 -13.86 11.98 -0.97
N LEU A 668 -14.88 11.98 -0.11
CA LEU A 668 -14.79 12.13 1.33
C LEU A 668 -14.83 10.75 1.99
N ILE A 669 -13.86 10.43 2.83
CA ILE A 669 -13.79 9.17 3.58
C ILE A 669 -13.81 9.51 5.06
N GLU A 670 -14.72 8.90 5.81
CA GLU A 670 -14.83 9.10 7.26
C GLU A 670 -14.06 7.99 7.98
N ARG A 671 -13.03 8.34 8.75
CA ARG A 671 -12.33 7.43 9.68
C ARG A 671 -12.78 7.71 11.11
N VAL A 672 -13.34 6.73 11.80
CA VAL A 672 -13.77 6.84 13.19
C VAL A 672 -12.79 6.09 14.08
N LEU A 673 -12.21 6.76 15.08
CA LEU A 673 -11.49 6.08 16.15
C LEU A 673 -12.52 5.52 17.12
N GLU A 674 -12.70 4.20 17.12
CA GLU A 674 -13.67 3.54 17.99
C GLU A 674 -13.19 3.47 19.43
N ASN A 675 -11.88 3.33 19.61
CA ASN A 675 -11.21 3.34 20.89
C ASN A 675 -9.77 3.83 20.76
N VAL A 676 -9.29 4.57 21.76
CA VAL A 676 -7.87 4.90 21.92
C VAL A 676 -7.37 4.13 23.14
N PHE A 677 -6.47 3.18 22.95
CA PHE A 677 -5.92 2.38 24.03
C PHE A 677 -4.78 3.12 24.73
N GLU A 678 -3.86 3.67 23.94
CA GLU A 678 -2.64 4.34 24.39
C GLU A 678 -2.36 5.55 23.51
N LEU A 679 -1.81 6.62 24.09
CA LEU A 679 -1.40 7.84 23.40
C LEU A 679 -0.18 8.44 24.11
N ASP A 680 0.96 8.52 23.43
CA ASP A 680 2.18 9.08 24.02
C ASP A 680 3.10 9.75 22.98
N GLU A 681 4.01 10.59 23.45
CA GLU A 681 5.06 11.24 22.65
C GLU A 681 6.31 10.37 22.54
N PHE A 682 7.05 10.54 21.44
CA PHE A 682 8.40 9.99 21.35
C PHE A 682 9.37 10.84 22.18
N GLU A 683 10.03 10.22 23.15
CA GLU A 683 10.95 10.94 24.04
C GLU A 683 12.37 11.06 23.49
N ARG A 684 12.72 10.23 22.51
CA ARG A 684 14.02 10.30 21.83
C ARG A 684 13.88 11.08 20.52
N PRO A 685 14.87 11.90 20.14
CA PRO A 685 14.84 12.63 18.89
C PRO A 685 14.80 11.67 17.70
N LEU A 686 13.94 11.99 16.74
CA LEU A 686 13.82 11.29 15.47
C LEU A 686 14.32 12.21 14.36
N GLU A 687 14.92 11.64 13.33
CA GLU A 687 15.22 12.31 12.07
C GLU A 687 14.57 11.52 10.93
N ILE A 688 13.93 12.25 10.01
CA ILE A 688 13.35 11.71 8.79
C ILE A 688 14.29 12.07 7.64
N ARG A 689 14.72 11.09 6.86
CA ARG A 689 15.44 11.33 5.59
C ARG A 689 14.47 11.14 4.43
N LEU A 690 14.24 12.20 3.67
CA LEU A 690 13.44 12.17 2.45
C LEU A 690 14.34 12.28 1.23
N HIS A 691 14.31 11.27 0.37
CA HIS A 691 15.07 11.24 -0.87
C HIS A 691 14.25 11.91 -1.98
N GLU A 692 14.75 13.02 -2.51
CA GLU A 692 14.02 13.85 -3.45
C GLU A 692 14.28 13.40 -4.89
N TYR A 693 13.39 12.56 -5.42
CA TYR A 693 13.39 12.16 -6.83
C TYR A 693 12.43 13.01 -7.66
N PRO A 694 12.68 13.23 -8.97
CA PRO A 694 11.73 13.95 -9.82
C PRO A 694 10.32 13.32 -9.87
N SER A 695 10.24 12.00 -9.71
CA SER A 695 8.96 11.27 -9.64
C SER A 695 8.30 11.32 -8.25
N GLN A 696 9.05 11.69 -7.21
CA GLN A 696 8.62 11.81 -5.81
C GLN A 696 9.13 13.12 -5.18
N PRO A 697 8.70 14.29 -5.65
CA PRO A 697 9.21 15.58 -5.19
C PRO A 697 8.59 16.03 -3.85
N ILE A 698 8.70 15.20 -2.80
CA ILE A 698 7.94 15.37 -1.54
C ILE A 698 8.26 16.71 -0.88
N VAL A 699 9.54 17.02 -0.68
CA VAL A 699 9.98 18.22 0.06
C VAL A 699 9.64 19.47 -0.73
N LYS A 700 9.90 19.46 -2.05
CA LYS A 700 9.70 20.63 -2.92
C LYS A 700 8.22 20.92 -3.12
N THR A 701 7.39 19.89 -3.33
CA THR A 701 5.94 20.03 -3.51
C THR A 701 5.25 20.57 -2.27
N LEU A 702 5.63 20.11 -1.09
CA LEU A 702 4.97 20.50 0.17
C LEU A 702 5.66 21.69 0.86
N GLY A 703 6.82 22.12 0.38
CA GLY A 703 7.57 23.20 1.02
C GLY A 703 8.04 22.86 2.43
N LEU A 704 8.45 21.60 2.66
CA LEU A 704 8.87 21.15 3.99
C LEU A 704 10.15 21.86 4.43
N SER A 705 10.19 22.22 5.71
CA SER A 705 11.38 22.76 6.37
C SER A 705 12.34 21.62 6.68
N TRP A 706 13.60 21.80 6.32
CA TRP A 706 14.65 20.79 6.48
C TRP A 706 15.80 21.35 7.32
N LYS A 707 16.51 20.44 7.99
CA LYS A 707 17.67 20.71 8.87
C LYS A 707 18.98 20.65 8.10
N ALA A 708 19.13 19.63 7.27
CA ALA A 708 20.29 19.46 6.40
C ALA A 708 19.89 18.82 5.06
N VAL A 709 20.76 18.95 4.06
CA VAL A 709 20.66 18.20 2.79
C VAL A 709 21.98 17.49 2.55
N ASP A 710 21.90 16.18 2.33
CA ASP A 710 23.00 15.37 1.80
C ASP A 710 22.92 15.36 0.27
N VAL A 711 24.00 15.82 -0.38
CA VAL A 711 24.12 15.91 -1.85
C VAL A 711 25.20 14.98 -2.40
N SER A 712 25.65 14.01 -1.60
CA SER A 712 26.67 13.03 -2.04
C SER A 712 26.14 11.99 -3.04
N GLY A 713 24.83 11.74 -3.02
CA GLY A 713 24.17 10.70 -3.78
C GLY A 713 23.55 11.17 -5.11
N PRO A 714 22.89 10.25 -5.84
CA PRO A 714 22.18 10.57 -7.09
C PRO A 714 20.93 11.43 -6.90
N ALA A 715 20.40 11.51 -5.67
CA ALA A 715 19.29 12.36 -5.26
C ALA A 715 19.69 13.20 -4.04
N GLU A 716 19.08 14.39 -3.93
CA GLU A 716 19.19 15.22 -2.73
C GLU A 716 18.43 14.54 -1.59
N VAL A 717 19.09 14.30 -0.46
CA VAL A 717 18.46 13.69 0.72
C VAL A 717 18.26 14.74 1.79
N TYR A 718 17.02 15.14 2.00
CA TYR A 718 16.63 16.13 2.99
C TYR A 718 16.45 15.46 4.35
N VAL A 719 17.14 15.99 5.36
CA VAL A 719 16.97 15.59 6.76
C VAL A 719 15.97 16.53 7.41
N ILE A 720 14.86 15.99 7.90
CA ILE A 720 13.79 16.71 8.58
C ILE A 720 13.72 16.27 10.04
N GLU A 721 13.59 17.25 10.93
CA GLU A 721 13.34 17.01 12.35
C GLU A 721 11.84 17.20 12.61
N PRO A 722 11.10 16.12 12.95
CA PRO A 722 9.68 16.23 13.24
C PRO A 722 9.43 17.01 14.54
N VAL A 723 8.38 17.82 14.54
CA VAL A 723 7.99 18.64 15.68
C VAL A 723 7.09 17.82 16.59
N ARG A 724 7.61 17.43 17.75
CA ARG A 724 6.87 16.70 18.80
C ARG A 724 6.11 15.48 18.28
N PRO A 725 6.81 14.51 17.68
CA PRO A 725 6.18 13.29 17.19
C PRO A 725 5.52 12.50 18.31
N PHE A 726 4.41 11.83 18.01
CA PHE A 726 3.63 11.04 18.95
C PHE A 726 3.10 9.76 18.30
N TRP A 727 2.58 8.85 19.11
CA TRP A 727 1.98 7.63 18.65
C TRP A 727 0.73 7.29 19.45
N ALA A 728 -0.17 6.54 18.84
CA ALA A 728 -1.39 6.06 19.47
C ALA A 728 -1.65 4.61 19.07
N ARG A 729 -2.09 3.79 20.03
CA ARG A 729 -2.69 2.48 19.75
C ARG A 729 -4.19 2.64 19.77
N VAL A 730 -4.86 2.31 18.68
CA VAL A 730 -6.28 2.60 18.46
C VAL A 730 -7.01 1.41 17.85
N ALA A 731 -8.31 1.33 18.13
CA ALA A 731 -9.26 0.63 17.27
C ALA A 731 -9.90 1.67 16.35
N MET A 732 -9.95 1.42 15.04
CA MET A 732 -10.52 2.37 14.09
C MET A 732 -11.39 1.69 13.04
N ARG A 733 -12.36 2.43 12.52
CA ARG A 733 -13.23 2.03 11.43
C ARG A 733 -13.14 3.06 10.31
N GLN A 734 -13.01 2.61 9.07
CA GLN A 734 -13.08 3.45 7.89
C GLN A 734 -14.36 3.15 7.14
N HIS A 735 -15.22 4.16 6.99
CA HIS A 735 -16.46 4.03 6.24
C HIS A 735 -16.22 4.02 4.72
N LEU A 736 -17.27 3.69 3.96
CA LEU A 736 -17.27 3.87 2.51
C LEU A 736 -17.07 5.34 2.16
N GLY A 737 -16.42 5.59 1.03
CA GLY A 737 -16.24 6.95 0.52
C GLY A 737 -17.56 7.54 0.04
N ARG A 738 -17.70 8.86 0.14
CA ARG A 738 -18.82 9.63 -0.40
C ARG A 738 -18.31 10.57 -1.48
N ASN A 739 -18.93 10.55 -2.65
CA ASN A 739 -18.54 11.46 -3.74
C ASN A 739 -19.12 12.86 -3.47
N LEU A 740 -18.27 13.86 -3.29
CA LEU A 740 -18.68 15.27 -3.13
C LEU A 740 -18.95 15.94 -4.48
N ALA A 741 -18.10 15.64 -5.46
CA ALA A 741 -18.25 16.08 -6.84
C ALA A 741 -17.70 15.00 -7.77
N MET A 742 -18.31 14.82 -8.93
CA MET A 742 -17.84 13.87 -9.94
C MET A 742 -18.00 14.41 -11.36
N ARG A 743 -17.14 13.97 -12.28
CA ARG A 743 -17.25 14.27 -13.71
C ARG A 743 -16.62 13.17 -14.56
N ALA A 744 -17.14 13.00 -15.76
CA ALA A 744 -16.63 12.04 -16.74
C ALA A 744 -16.94 12.54 -18.16
N GLY A 745 -15.97 12.43 -19.07
CA GLY A 745 -16.13 12.83 -20.47
C GLY A 745 -16.31 14.34 -20.72
N CYS A 746 -16.49 15.16 -19.69
CA CYS A 746 -16.69 16.61 -19.78
C CYS A 746 -16.01 17.36 -18.62
N THR A 747 -15.88 18.69 -18.75
CA THR A 747 -15.29 19.54 -17.71
C THR A 747 -16.26 19.90 -16.57
N GLN A 748 -17.57 19.78 -16.82
CA GLN A 748 -18.61 20.13 -15.85
C GLN A 748 -18.67 19.12 -14.71
N TRP A 749 -18.75 19.64 -13.49
CA TRP A 749 -18.94 18.82 -12.28
C TRP A 749 -20.41 18.56 -12.01
N ILE A 750 -20.71 17.33 -11.61
CA ILE A 750 -21.98 16.91 -11.04
C ILE A 750 -21.81 16.87 -9.53
N ILE A 751 -22.67 17.60 -8.83
CA ILE A 751 -22.69 17.70 -7.37
C ILE A 751 -23.90 16.92 -6.88
N PRO A 752 -23.71 15.80 -6.15
CA PRO A 752 -24.82 15.05 -5.57
C PRO A 752 -25.63 15.89 -4.58
N PRO A 753 -26.93 15.60 -4.39
CA PRO A 753 -27.75 16.27 -3.39
C PRO A 753 -27.11 16.22 -1.99
N GLN A 754 -26.94 17.39 -1.37
CA GLN A 754 -26.19 17.55 -0.11
C GLN A 754 -27.03 17.26 1.14
N GLU A 755 -28.33 16.99 1.02
CA GLU A 755 -29.26 16.84 2.16
C GLU A 755 -28.89 15.68 3.09
N GLN A 756 -28.23 14.63 2.60
CA GLN A 756 -27.67 13.54 3.43
C GLN A 756 -26.27 13.86 3.99
N LEU A 757 -25.54 14.82 3.42
CA LEU A 757 -24.20 15.21 3.86
C LEU A 757 -24.25 16.07 5.13
N LEU A 758 -25.28 16.91 5.26
CA LEU A 758 -25.47 17.78 6.42
C LEU A 758 -25.86 17.03 7.70
N ALA A 759 -26.59 15.92 7.61
CA ALA A 759 -27.07 15.20 8.79
C ALA A 759 -25.92 14.53 9.57
N SER A 760 -24.95 13.88 8.90
CA SER A 760 -23.89 13.13 9.59
C SER A 760 -22.74 14.00 10.13
N LEU A 761 -22.43 15.13 9.47
CA LEU A 761 -21.35 16.04 9.92
C LEU A 761 -21.77 16.91 11.13
N LEU A 762 -23.07 17.18 11.28
CA LEU A 762 -23.62 18.01 12.36
C LEU A 762 -23.96 17.23 13.63
N GLU A 763 -24.10 15.91 13.55
CA GLU A 763 -24.36 14.99 14.68
C GLU A 763 -23.10 14.66 15.50
N SER A 764 -22.06 15.50 15.44
CA SER A 764 -20.99 15.42 16.43
C SER A 764 -21.60 15.66 17.82
N PRO A 765 -21.37 14.76 18.79
CA PRO A 765 -22.00 14.84 20.10
C PRO A 765 -21.71 16.19 20.77
N SER A 766 -22.57 16.57 21.72
CA SER A 766 -22.48 17.84 22.44
C SER A 766 -21.17 17.92 23.24
N LEU A 767 -20.14 18.45 22.60
CA LEU A 767 -18.83 18.71 23.18
C LEU A 767 -18.96 19.91 24.12
N GLY A 768 -18.87 19.64 25.42
CA GLY A 768 -18.89 20.64 26.48
C GLY A 768 -17.48 20.93 27.01
N MET A 769 -17.24 22.17 27.45
CA MET A 769 -15.96 22.61 28.02
C MET A 769 -15.57 21.85 29.30
N GLU A 770 -16.55 21.27 30.01
CA GLU A 770 -16.35 20.50 31.24
C GLU A 770 -15.46 19.26 31.01
N MET A 771 -15.46 18.68 29.81
CA MET A 771 -14.59 17.55 29.44
C MET A 771 -13.10 17.90 29.52
N LEU A 772 -12.73 19.17 29.33
CA LEU A 772 -11.34 19.61 29.43
C LEU A 772 -10.84 19.57 30.87
N ALA A 773 -11.71 19.88 31.84
CA ALA A 773 -11.34 19.84 33.25
C ALA A 773 -10.96 18.41 33.66
N ASP A 774 -11.64 17.39 33.13
CA ASP A 774 -11.32 15.98 33.42
C ASP A 774 -10.01 15.52 32.77
N VAL A 775 -9.70 16.00 31.57
CA VAL A 775 -8.41 15.77 30.89
C VAL A 775 -7.28 16.48 31.65
N ASP A 776 -7.48 17.73 32.04
CA ASP A 776 -6.50 18.57 32.75
C ASP A 776 -6.29 18.12 34.20
N ALA A 777 -7.31 17.52 34.85
CA ALA A 777 -7.18 16.91 36.18
C ALA A 777 -6.41 15.57 36.16
N GLY A 778 -6.17 14.99 34.97
CA GLY A 778 -5.46 13.72 34.79
C GLY A 778 -4.03 13.86 34.26
N VAL A 779 -3.41 12.72 33.95
CA VAL A 779 -2.23 12.70 33.06
C VAL A 779 -2.76 12.69 31.62
N PRO A 780 -2.51 13.70 30.77
CA PRO A 780 -3.11 13.78 29.43
C PRO A 780 -2.80 12.58 28.51
N ARG A 781 -1.75 11.80 28.81
CA ARG A 781 -1.38 10.53 28.15
C ARG A 781 -2.34 9.36 28.45
N GLN A 782 -3.17 9.47 29.48
CA GLN A 782 -4.13 8.44 29.91
C GLN A 782 -5.55 8.69 29.40
N ILE A 783 -5.70 9.41 28.28
CA ILE A 783 -7.01 9.64 27.65
C ILE A 783 -7.71 8.31 27.35
N GLY A 784 -6.98 7.26 26.97
CA GLY A 784 -7.58 5.97 26.62
C GLY A 784 -8.39 5.32 27.76
N PRO A 785 -7.77 4.98 28.91
CA PRO A 785 -8.48 4.42 30.06
C PRO A 785 -9.61 5.31 30.60
N ARG A 786 -9.48 6.65 30.46
CA ARG A 786 -10.44 7.63 30.97
C ARG A 786 -11.48 8.09 29.94
N ALA A 787 -11.38 7.64 28.69
CA ALA A 787 -12.25 8.08 27.60
C ALA A 787 -13.73 7.85 27.95
N ARG A 788 -14.06 6.76 28.63
CA ARG A 788 -15.43 6.46 29.05
C ARG A 788 -15.96 7.45 30.09
N ASP A 789 -15.12 7.82 31.07
CA ASP A 789 -15.49 8.76 32.12
C ASP A 789 -15.65 10.17 31.53
N ILE A 790 -14.71 10.59 30.68
CA ILE A 790 -14.74 11.87 29.96
C ILE A 790 -15.97 11.93 29.03
N ALA A 791 -16.34 10.83 28.36
CA ALA A 791 -17.53 10.81 27.51
C ALA A 791 -18.84 11.01 28.28
N THR A 792 -18.87 10.73 29.59
CA THR A 792 -20.06 10.91 30.43
C THR A 792 -20.22 12.31 31.01
N SER A 793 -19.19 13.15 30.99
CA SER A 793 -19.23 14.56 31.45
C SER A 793 -19.82 15.49 30.37
N MET A 794 -21.08 15.25 29.99
CA MET A 794 -21.76 16.00 28.91
C MET A 794 -22.11 17.43 29.36
N GLY A 795 -21.53 18.44 28.72
CA GLY A 795 -21.88 19.85 28.88
C GLY A 795 -22.72 20.41 27.72
N GLU A 796 -23.02 21.72 27.74
CA GLU A 796 -23.71 22.40 26.62
C GLU A 796 -22.91 22.32 25.31
N ALA A 797 -23.59 21.99 24.21
CA ALA A 797 -22.95 21.86 22.89
C ALA A 797 -22.42 23.22 22.40
N LEU A 798 -21.16 23.25 21.97
CA LEU A 798 -20.62 24.39 21.22
C LEU A 798 -21.47 24.71 19.98
N SER A 799 -21.95 25.95 19.87
CA SER A 799 -22.74 26.42 18.72
C SER A 799 -21.93 26.38 17.41
N GLN A 800 -22.60 26.19 16.28
CA GLN A 800 -21.95 26.12 14.96
C GLN A 800 -21.11 27.36 14.58
N PRO A 801 -21.58 28.61 14.79
CA PRO A 801 -20.77 29.81 14.51
C PRO A 801 -19.45 29.82 15.30
N ASN A 802 -19.50 29.35 16.54
CA ASN A 802 -18.34 29.25 17.41
C ASN A 802 -17.34 28.20 16.93
N ARG A 803 -17.81 27.04 16.44
CA ARG A 803 -16.93 25.99 15.87
C ARG A 803 -16.17 26.49 14.63
N ALA A 804 -16.87 27.17 13.73
CA ALA A 804 -16.27 27.62 12.48
C ALA A 804 -15.17 28.67 12.72
N GLN A 805 -15.42 29.61 13.63
CA GLN A 805 -14.45 30.62 14.03
C GLN A 805 -13.21 29.99 14.68
N VAL A 806 -13.39 29.01 15.56
CA VAL A 806 -12.29 28.33 16.25
C VAL A 806 -11.39 27.59 15.26
N LEU A 807 -11.97 26.77 14.37
CA LEU A 807 -11.20 26.01 13.37
C LEU A 807 -10.44 26.92 12.40
N ALA A 808 -11.00 28.07 12.03
CA ALA A 808 -10.34 29.03 11.15
C ALA A 808 -9.15 29.74 11.80
N THR A 809 -9.10 29.80 13.14
CA THR A 809 -8.14 30.66 13.86
C THR A 809 -7.05 29.86 14.59
N ILE A 810 -7.38 28.67 15.08
CA ILE A 810 -6.45 27.81 15.82
C ILE A 810 -5.79 26.79 14.89
N ASP A 811 -4.46 26.70 14.98
CA ASP A 811 -3.65 25.73 14.22
C ASP A 811 -3.84 24.31 14.79
N PRO A 812 -4.05 23.27 13.96
CA PRO A 812 -4.31 21.92 14.46
C PRO A 812 -3.13 21.38 15.27
N GLN A 813 -1.89 21.75 14.93
CA GLN A 813 -0.71 21.30 15.67
C GLN A 813 -0.66 21.90 17.07
N MET A 814 -1.15 23.14 17.27
CA MET A 814 -1.25 23.72 18.62
C MET A 814 -2.14 22.85 19.50
N VAL A 815 -3.31 22.45 18.98
CA VAL A 815 -4.27 21.63 19.73
C VAL A 815 -3.66 20.28 20.12
N VAL A 816 -2.99 19.60 19.18
CA VAL A 816 -2.31 18.32 19.44
C VAL A 816 -1.25 18.49 20.53
N GLU A 817 -0.40 19.51 20.42
CA GLU A 817 0.68 19.77 21.37
C GLU A 817 0.17 20.11 22.78
N THR A 818 -0.99 20.77 22.87
CA THR A 818 -1.68 21.02 24.14
C THR A 818 -2.21 19.74 24.75
N ILE A 819 -2.94 18.93 23.97
CA ILE A 819 -3.54 17.68 24.47
C ILE A 819 -2.46 16.73 24.98
N LEU A 820 -1.30 16.65 24.32
CA LEU A 820 -0.25 15.71 24.72
C LEU A 820 0.51 16.12 26.00
N SER A 821 0.77 17.42 26.20
CA SER A 821 1.59 17.87 27.34
C SER A 821 1.24 19.23 27.94
N GLY A 822 0.62 20.15 27.18
CA GLY A 822 0.48 21.56 27.56
C GLY A 822 1.80 22.34 27.78
N GLU A 823 2.97 21.72 27.66
CA GLU A 823 4.25 22.29 28.12
C GLU A 823 4.72 23.53 27.34
N TRP A 824 4.23 23.72 26.12
CA TRP A 824 4.57 24.87 25.30
C TRP A 824 3.73 26.12 25.65
N GLU A 825 2.62 25.94 26.36
CA GLU A 825 1.68 27.02 26.71
C GLU A 825 2.12 27.78 27.96
N ASP A 826 2.68 27.06 28.93
CA ASP A 826 3.12 27.61 30.20
C ASP A 826 4.59 28.04 30.11
N GLN A 827 4.88 29.32 30.41
CA GLN A 827 6.25 29.77 30.70
C GLN A 827 6.75 29.30 32.09
N GLY A 828 5.98 28.45 32.76
CA GLY A 828 6.34 27.84 34.03
C GLY A 828 7.37 26.71 33.86
N PRO A 829 7.85 26.14 34.97
CA PRO A 829 8.74 24.98 34.92
C PRO A 829 8.07 23.82 34.16
N THR A 830 8.78 23.25 33.19
CA THR A 830 8.37 22.07 32.42
C THR A 830 7.94 20.94 33.35
N ARG A 831 7.20 19.93 32.86
CA ARG A 831 6.80 18.78 33.71
C ARG A 831 7.99 18.14 34.43
N TRP A 832 9.14 18.15 33.78
CA TRP A 832 10.40 17.63 34.30
C TRP A 832 10.96 18.50 35.41
N GLU A 833 10.86 19.82 35.28
CA GLU A 833 11.29 20.76 36.31
C GLU A 833 10.34 20.76 37.51
N ARG A 834 9.03 20.56 37.29
CA ARG A 834 8.04 20.36 38.37
C ARG A 834 8.27 19.06 39.13
N GLY A 835 8.38 17.93 38.43
CA GLY A 835 8.69 16.64 39.06
C GLY A 835 10.05 16.64 39.77
N LYS A 836 11.05 17.30 39.18
CA LYS A 836 12.35 17.54 39.85
C LYS A 836 12.19 18.40 41.09
N ALA A 837 11.44 19.49 41.03
CA ALA A 837 11.21 20.39 42.16
C ALA A 837 10.45 19.69 43.30
N GLU A 838 9.46 18.85 43.00
CA GLU A 838 8.73 18.05 43.99
C GLU A 838 9.63 17.00 44.65
N ILE A 839 10.47 16.30 43.88
CA ILE A 839 11.48 15.38 44.42
C ILE A 839 12.45 16.14 45.34
N VAL A 840 12.94 17.30 44.91
CA VAL A 840 13.85 18.14 45.70
C VAL A 840 13.19 18.68 46.96
N GLN A 841 11.96 19.20 46.89
CA GLN A 841 11.20 19.66 48.06
C GLN A 841 10.94 18.53 49.06
N THR A 842 10.59 17.34 48.57
CA THR A 842 10.33 16.18 49.43
C THR A 842 11.62 15.73 50.11
N LEU A 843 12.75 15.72 49.40
CA LEU A 843 14.08 15.45 49.98
C LEU A 843 14.49 16.48 51.03
N ASP A 844 14.29 17.77 50.76
CA ASP A 844 14.65 18.83 51.68
C ASP A 844 13.76 18.84 52.92
N ALA A 845 12.49 18.47 52.79
CA ALA A 845 11.59 18.26 53.92
C ALA A 845 12.02 17.07 54.78
N ILE A 846 12.40 15.93 54.17
CA ILE A 846 12.92 14.77 54.92
C ILE A 846 14.23 15.12 55.64
N ARG A 847 15.08 15.96 55.04
CA ARG A 847 16.33 16.44 55.67
C ARG A 847 16.12 17.41 56.84
N ALA A 848 14.98 18.11 56.89
CA ALA A 848 14.70 19.14 57.87
C ALA A 848 14.08 18.61 59.18
N GLU A 849 13.64 17.36 59.23
CA GLU A 849 12.93 16.78 60.39
C GLU A 849 13.80 15.87 61.26
N ALA A 850 13.57 15.93 62.59
CA ALA A 850 14.39 15.27 63.61
C ALA A 850 13.83 13.94 64.15
N GLY A 851 12.68 13.47 63.65
CA GLY A 851 11.97 12.28 64.15
C GLY A 851 11.96 11.10 63.18
N ALA A 852 12.32 9.90 63.67
CA ALA A 852 12.52 8.70 62.84
C ALA A 852 11.23 8.13 62.20
N ASP A 853 10.06 8.29 62.82
CA ASP A 853 8.80 7.70 62.34
C ASP A 853 8.15 8.53 61.21
N GLU A 854 8.24 9.85 61.27
CA GLU A 854 7.76 10.77 60.23
C GLU A 854 8.67 10.73 58.98
N ALA A 855 9.98 10.64 59.20
CA ALA A 855 10.96 10.41 58.14
C ALA A 855 10.74 9.07 57.41
N ALA A 856 10.31 8.01 58.12
CA ALA A 856 9.99 6.72 57.52
C ALA A 856 8.69 6.74 56.69
N ALA A 857 7.64 7.44 57.17
CA ALA A 857 6.39 7.63 56.43
C ALA A 857 6.63 8.43 55.13
N ARG A 858 7.41 9.52 55.21
CA ARG A 858 7.78 10.31 54.02
C ARG A 858 8.79 9.61 53.11
N ALA A 859 9.66 8.74 53.63
CA ALA A 859 10.50 7.89 52.78
C ALA A 859 9.66 6.82 52.06
N GLY A 860 8.55 6.35 52.66
CA GLY A 860 7.53 5.55 52.00
C GLY A 860 6.84 6.31 50.87
N GLU A 861 6.44 7.56 51.11
CA GLU A 861 5.91 8.50 50.10
C GLU A 861 6.93 8.79 49.00
N LEU A 862 8.21 8.97 49.33
CA LEU A 862 9.27 9.17 48.35
C LEU A 862 9.54 7.88 47.56
N THR A 863 9.40 6.70 48.17
CA THR A 863 9.52 5.42 47.45
C THR A 863 8.33 5.22 46.52
N SER A 864 7.10 5.56 46.93
CA SER A 864 5.94 5.53 46.05
C SER A 864 6.04 6.58 44.95
N LEU A 865 6.49 7.81 45.26
CA LEU A 865 6.82 8.84 44.29
C LEU A 865 7.94 8.39 43.37
N THR A 866 8.96 7.69 43.85
CA THR A 866 10.07 7.22 43.01
C THR A 866 9.66 6.02 42.16
N VAL A 867 8.72 5.17 42.61
CA VAL A 867 8.09 4.11 41.81
C VAL A 867 7.10 4.68 40.80
N GLU A 868 6.39 5.75 41.16
CA GLU A 868 5.48 6.49 40.28
C GLU A 868 6.27 7.32 39.25
N VAL A 869 7.42 7.86 39.67
CA VAL A 869 8.46 8.46 38.84
C VAL A 869 9.10 7.35 38.00
N ASP A 870 9.46 6.17 38.48
CA ASP A 870 9.97 5.05 37.64
C ASP A 870 8.92 4.53 36.65
N ARG A 871 7.62 4.66 36.97
CA ARG A 871 6.50 4.42 36.05
C ARG A 871 6.33 5.54 35.02
N ARG A 872 6.75 6.78 35.35
CA ARG A 872 6.61 7.99 34.52
C ARG A 872 7.92 8.45 33.87
N ILE A 873 9.04 7.86 34.23
CA ILE A 873 10.40 8.21 33.88
C ILE A 873 11.06 6.91 33.41
N PRO A 874 11.30 6.73 32.10
CA PRO A 874 11.89 5.51 31.59
C PRO A 874 13.27 5.26 32.22
N LYS A 875 13.69 3.99 32.23
CA LYS A 875 14.97 3.49 32.80
C LYS A 875 16.22 4.27 32.38
N GLU A 876 16.13 5.11 31.36
CA GLU A 876 17.22 5.79 30.66
C GLU A 876 17.15 7.33 30.78
N SER A 877 16.22 7.85 31.60
CA SER A 877 16.10 9.28 31.82
C SER A 877 17.34 9.90 32.46
N ARG A 878 17.68 11.12 32.04
CA ARG A 878 18.74 11.94 32.64
C ARG A 878 18.49 12.28 34.13
N LEU A 879 17.28 12.07 34.63
CA LEU A 879 16.88 12.29 36.03
C LEU A 879 17.15 11.09 36.94
N ARG A 880 17.30 9.88 36.37
CA ARG A 880 17.53 8.67 37.14
C ARG A 880 18.78 8.74 38.04
N PRO A 881 19.94 9.24 37.59
CA PRO A 881 21.10 9.40 38.47
C PRO A 881 20.84 10.36 39.65
N TYR A 882 19.96 11.36 39.47
CA TYR A 882 19.58 12.29 40.53
C TYR A 882 18.60 11.65 41.54
N ALA A 883 17.61 10.88 41.05
CA ALA A 883 16.70 10.12 41.89
C ALA A 883 17.42 8.99 42.65
N GLU A 884 18.35 8.29 42.01
CA GLU A 884 19.22 7.29 42.62
C GLU A 884 20.15 7.91 43.66
N ALA A 885 20.78 9.06 43.37
CA ALA A 885 21.60 9.79 44.33
C ALA A 885 20.76 10.29 45.54
N ALA A 886 19.53 10.73 45.30
CA ALA A 886 18.59 11.13 46.34
C ALA A 886 18.16 9.96 47.25
N LEU A 887 17.79 8.83 46.65
CA LEU A 887 17.48 7.57 47.36
C LEU A 887 18.67 7.06 48.16
N GLN A 888 19.88 7.14 47.60
CA GLN A 888 21.10 6.69 48.26
C GLN A 888 21.47 7.61 49.43
N GLN A 889 21.26 8.92 49.31
CA GLN A 889 21.41 9.87 50.41
C GLN A 889 20.37 9.65 51.52
N LEU A 890 19.12 9.32 51.17
CA LEU A 890 18.07 8.97 52.14
C LEU A 890 18.35 7.65 52.86
N ALA A 891 18.79 6.61 52.15
CA ALA A 891 19.21 5.36 52.76
C ALA A 891 20.38 5.57 53.73
N THR A 892 21.29 6.49 53.38
CA THR A 892 22.42 6.88 54.25
C THR A 892 21.95 7.66 55.49
N ALA A 893 21.02 8.61 55.32
CA ALA A 893 20.46 9.40 56.42
C ALA A 893 19.65 8.53 57.41
N ALA A 894 18.85 7.59 56.91
CA ALA A 894 18.10 6.62 57.72
C ALA A 894 19.03 5.67 58.49
N ALA A 895 20.15 5.26 57.90
CA ALA A 895 21.16 4.45 58.57
C ALA A 895 21.86 5.21 59.71
N THR A 896 22.08 6.51 59.59
CA THR A 896 22.65 7.35 60.67
C THR A 896 21.66 7.70 61.78
N ALA A 897 20.35 7.62 61.54
CA ALA A 897 19.30 7.95 62.53
C ALA A 897 18.94 6.80 63.49
N GLY A 898 19.56 5.62 63.36
CA GLY A 898 19.42 4.52 64.33
C GLY A 898 18.13 3.69 64.23
N GLY A 899 17.31 3.87 63.18
CA GLY A 899 16.12 3.06 62.92
C GLY A 899 16.47 1.68 62.37
N SER A 900 15.88 0.62 62.92
CA SER A 900 16.17 -0.75 62.48
C SER A 900 15.84 -0.95 61.00
N ALA A 901 16.76 -1.52 60.24
CA ALA A 901 16.64 -1.83 58.81
C ALA A 901 15.52 -2.86 58.45
N LYS A 902 14.57 -3.12 59.36
CA LYS A 902 13.43 -4.01 59.15
C LYS A 902 12.20 -3.33 58.53
N ALA A 903 12.15 -2.01 58.44
CA ALA A 903 11.02 -1.30 57.82
C ALA A 903 11.11 -1.23 56.28
N PHE A 904 12.23 -1.66 55.68
CA PHE A 904 12.48 -1.60 54.24
C PHE A 904 12.67 -3.01 53.64
N ALA A 905 11.58 -3.74 53.40
CA ALA A 905 11.44 -4.83 52.41
C ALA A 905 10.08 -5.55 52.60
N PRO A 906 9.41 -6.20 51.60
CA PRO A 906 9.84 -6.54 50.23
C PRO A 906 8.70 -6.47 49.17
N GLU A 907 8.59 -5.40 48.37
CA GLU A 907 7.78 -5.47 47.12
C GLU A 907 8.56 -5.08 45.86
N ALA A 908 9.81 -4.62 46.00
CA ALA A 908 10.73 -4.42 44.88
C ALA A 908 11.54 -5.69 44.59
N LYS A 909 10.92 -6.71 44.00
CA LYS A 909 11.65 -7.74 43.25
C LYS A 909 11.72 -7.31 41.78
N VAL A 910 12.75 -6.53 41.39
CA VAL A 910 13.45 -6.67 40.09
C VAL A 910 14.87 -6.05 40.21
N ALA A 911 15.87 -6.93 40.09
CA ALA A 911 17.26 -6.72 39.63
C ALA A 911 18.11 -5.58 40.24
N PHE A 912 18.85 -5.90 41.30
CA PHE A 912 20.14 -5.28 41.59
C PHE A 912 21.25 -6.33 41.40
N PHE A 913 22.05 -6.18 40.34
CA PHE A 913 23.35 -6.82 40.24
C PHE A 913 24.42 -5.78 39.86
N ALA A 914 25.33 -5.62 40.83
CA ALA A 914 26.72 -5.16 40.79
C ALA A 914 27.10 -3.78 40.21
N PRO A 915 28.08 -3.09 40.84
CA PRO A 915 28.59 -1.79 40.40
C PRO A 915 29.63 -1.91 39.28
N ASP A 916 29.79 -0.79 38.59
CA ASP A 916 30.81 -0.39 37.62
C ASP A 916 32.24 -0.97 37.90
N PRO A 917 32.90 -1.61 36.92
CA PRO A 917 34.27 -2.13 37.04
C PRO A 917 35.38 -1.06 37.10
N SER A 918 35.06 0.23 37.21
CA SER A 918 36.07 1.30 37.15
C SER A 918 36.78 1.65 38.47
N ALA A 919 36.53 0.93 39.57
CA ALA A 919 37.26 1.13 40.85
C ALA A 919 38.30 0.02 41.10
N SER A 920 39.56 0.43 41.21
CA SER A 920 40.75 -0.39 41.09
C SER A 920 41.21 -1.13 42.37
N PHE A 921 41.78 -2.34 42.16
CA PHE A 921 42.70 -3.14 43.00
C PHE A 921 42.22 -3.83 44.30
N GLY A 922 42.25 -5.18 44.31
CA GLY A 922 42.79 -5.91 45.48
C GLY A 922 42.13 -7.21 46.02
N ALA A 923 41.19 -7.88 45.35
CA ALA A 923 40.59 -9.11 45.91
C ALA A 923 41.09 -10.39 45.21
N THR A 924 41.40 -11.42 46.00
CA THR A 924 41.94 -12.70 45.51
C THR A 924 40.81 -13.71 45.20
N PRO A 925 41.04 -14.76 44.40
CA PRO A 925 40.03 -15.79 44.12
C PRO A 925 39.45 -16.49 45.36
N GLU A 926 40.18 -16.50 46.49
CA GLU A 926 39.69 -17.03 47.78
C GLU A 926 38.59 -16.15 48.41
N ASP A 927 38.57 -14.85 48.10
CA ASP A 927 37.54 -13.92 48.59
C ASP A 927 36.20 -14.13 47.86
N TYR A 928 36.26 -14.53 46.57
CA TYR A 928 35.09 -14.94 45.80
C TYR A 928 34.51 -16.28 46.27
N ALA A 929 35.36 -17.24 46.67
CA ALA A 929 34.90 -18.53 47.20
C ALA A 929 34.18 -18.36 48.55
N LYS A 930 34.67 -17.49 49.45
CA LYS A 930 34.00 -17.17 50.71
C LYS A 930 32.67 -16.43 50.53
N ALA A 931 32.56 -15.59 49.51
CA ALA A 931 31.31 -14.92 49.16
C ALA A 931 30.27 -15.93 48.62
N LEU A 932 30.72 -16.91 47.82
CA LEU A 932 29.85 -17.97 47.30
C LEU A 932 29.35 -18.91 48.41
N ASP A 933 30.22 -19.28 49.35
CA ASP A 933 29.85 -20.10 50.52
C ASP A 933 28.85 -19.37 51.44
N GLY A 934 28.98 -18.04 51.57
CA GLY A 934 28.01 -17.20 52.29
C GLY A 934 26.63 -17.17 51.63
N VAL A 935 26.58 -17.12 50.29
CA VAL A 935 25.33 -17.13 49.53
C VAL A 935 24.66 -18.51 49.57
N ILE A 936 25.43 -19.59 49.49
CA ILE A 936 24.91 -20.97 49.62
C ILE A 936 24.35 -21.23 51.03
N LEU A 937 24.98 -20.69 52.07
CA LEU A 937 24.50 -20.82 53.45
C LEU A 937 23.20 -20.02 53.71
N ILE A 938 23.03 -18.89 53.02
CA ILE A 938 21.82 -18.04 53.09
C ILE A 938 20.67 -18.70 52.32
N LEU A 939 20.95 -19.28 51.15
CA LEU A 939 19.95 -20.02 50.36
C LEU A 939 19.52 -21.32 51.06
N ALA A 940 20.44 -22.05 51.70
CA ALA A 940 20.10 -23.25 52.49
C ALA A 940 19.22 -22.94 53.72
N LYS A 941 19.47 -21.80 54.39
CA LYS A 941 18.61 -21.32 55.50
C LYS A 941 17.27 -20.77 55.04
N ALA A 942 17.17 -20.26 53.81
CA ALA A 942 15.91 -19.85 53.21
C ALA A 942 15.07 -21.06 52.78
N TRP A 943 15.71 -22.14 52.33
CA TRP A 943 15.06 -23.39 51.94
C TRP A 943 14.53 -24.20 53.12
N GLN A 944 15.25 -24.26 54.25
CA GLN A 944 14.80 -24.93 55.49
C GLN A 944 13.60 -24.25 56.19
N LYS A 945 13.22 -23.03 55.78
CA LYS A 945 12.13 -22.25 56.40
C LYS A 945 10.82 -22.26 55.62
N ALA A 946 10.80 -22.85 54.43
CA ALA A 946 9.60 -22.97 53.62
C ALA A 946 9.15 -24.43 53.62
N ASP A 947 8.29 -24.80 54.59
CA ASP A 947 7.58 -26.08 54.58
C ASP A 947 6.65 -26.13 53.36
N PHE A 948 7.09 -26.75 52.28
CA PHE A 948 6.22 -27.34 51.26
C PHE A 948 6.76 -28.70 50.84
N VAL A 949 5.88 -29.69 50.98
CA VAL A 949 6.02 -31.09 50.58
C VAL A 949 5.92 -31.18 49.05
N GLU A 950 6.87 -31.89 48.44
CA GLU A 950 6.94 -32.28 47.01
C GLU A 950 5.85 -33.29 46.59
N PRO A 951 5.67 -33.60 45.28
CA PRO A 951 6.42 -33.10 44.10
C PRO A 951 5.62 -32.27 43.10
#